data_AF-A0A8B9HPY6-F1
#
_entry.id   AF-A0A8B9HPY6-F1
#
_cell.length_a   1.000
_cell.length_b   1.000
_cell.length_c   1.000
_cell.angle_alpha   90.00
_cell.angle_beta   90.00
_cell.angle_gamma   90.00
#
_symmetry.space_group_name_H-M   'P 1'
#
loop_
_entity.id
_entity.type
_entity.pdbx_description
1 polymer ?
#
loop_
_entity_poly.entity_id
_entity_poly.type
_entity_poly.pdbx_seq_one_letter_code
_entity_poly.pdbx_strand_id
1 'polypeptide(L)'
;MVISQRTSTNASQTLMTDRPALVRKIRDHIDGVLEALVNAGCFTSKDCDEVMLPVYTPSQKVRRLLDQVRFRGEEAASVLLQYLRLAEVVSQPVKEEKQLTAECLLYQKKLRSSVSAQSHFLSTYGGTGRFSLDDIYTEGLLELAQGNREITSLGLEDVVGVTGTLNEDADTVLLSGEAGTGKSTLLQRLHLLWARGALLTDILLLFPFSCRKLNAEQRMLSLKELLFLHCCWPDRGQDELFQFILDHPHLVLFTFDGLDEFKQTFTDEERHCCPTQQASIPVLLFNLLQGTLMKGVKKVVTSRPQAVGPVLKRYLRKEVLVKGFCPVGIDAFVRKHHNDSTVASRVIESLQTNTALLGLCHIPVFCWIVSKCYKELLGCGEGSPQTMTDVYLMVLQHFFQRKVPQEQGALGKGWLQKHLETVMRFGQLAMEGLETSCYVFPEAELRKYGITEQEICLGFLIHCKDLSDSSDCKHYEFLHMTLQCFFAALHIVLDGNSNRSVIPKLFQSQYRQLSGITRVCLGHCIDRPLEDDVNTAETPNLQMAAKFVSGLLSQRHRILLSQSCPAATLEWKSKQAVKCLSKGMQRHFRSISRPVEGEKKSMHAMPSFVWLITCIYEMQESGVAKDAVAKIEVEHLKLTYCNIGPVECTALAYVLKHLPNPVGLQLDYNTVGDVGVEQLLPCLHVCHALYLRNNNISDEGIRKLVEKGVHCECFQKLALFNNKLTDDCTRHLVTLLQAKTNFISLRLGNNNITSQGAEQLAEGLRYSKSLQFLGLWGNKIGDKGAEALADALKNSTALTWFSLVDNGVGNSGACALAELVKRCTTLTELWLNQNCIGREGVECLIQALKANTSIKEVW
;
A
#
# COMPACT_ATOMS: atom_id res chain seq x y z
N MET A 1 60.92 -14.50 23.69
CA MET A 1 61.22 -15.79 23.01
C MET A 1 60.10 -16.77 23.31
N VAL A 2 59.12 -16.88 22.41
CA VAL A 2 58.57 -18.17 21.92
C VAL A 2 58.07 -17.86 20.51
N ILE A 3 58.68 -18.52 19.55
CA ILE A 3 58.42 -18.42 18.12
C ILE A 3 57.13 -19.20 17.85
N SER A 4 56.07 -18.54 17.37
CA SER A 4 54.96 -19.24 16.73
C SER A 4 55.12 -19.11 15.21
N GLN A 5 55.50 -20.22 14.59
CA GLN A 5 55.64 -20.37 13.15
C GLN A 5 54.37 -19.90 12.43
N ARG A 6 54.49 -18.88 11.59
CA ARG A 6 53.48 -18.58 10.56
C ARG A 6 53.50 -19.75 9.57
N THR A 7 52.54 -20.65 9.68
CA THR A 7 52.19 -21.59 8.62
C THR A 7 51.80 -20.78 7.39
N SER A 8 52.50 -20.96 6.27
CA SER A 8 52.14 -20.42 4.97
C SER A 8 50.71 -20.88 4.63
N THR A 9 49.76 -19.96 4.58
CA THR A 9 48.42 -20.23 4.05
C THR A 9 48.56 -20.51 2.56
N ASN A 10 48.29 -21.74 2.14
CA ASN A 10 48.28 -22.12 0.73
C ASN A 10 47.23 -21.29 -0.04
N ALA A 11 47.56 -20.83 -1.25
CA ALA A 11 46.70 -20.09 -2.16
C ALA A 11 45.39 -20.84 -2.42
N SER A 12 45.45 -22.16 -2.60
CA SER A 12 44.27 -23.01 -2.77
C SER A 12 43.36 -23.00 -1.53
N GLN A 13 43.93 -22.89 -0.33
CA GLN A 13 43.17 -22.85 0.93
C GLN A 13 42.54 -21.46 1.16
N THR A 14 43.24 -20.41 0.72
CA THR A 14 42.76 -19.02 0.74
C THR A 14 41.55 -18.81 -0.17
N LEU A 15 41.53 -19.47 -1.34
CA LEU A 15 40.36 -19.47 -2.25
C LEU A 15 39.13 -20.20 -1.67
N MET A 16 39.32 -21.04 -0.64
CA MET A 16 38.24 -21.87 -0.07
C MET A 16 37.54 -21.23 1.13
N THR A 17 38.14 -20.21 1.75
CA THR A 17 37.60 -19.56 2.96
C THR A 17 36.39 -18.65 2.71
N ASP A 18 36.25 -18.05 1.52
CA ASP A 18 35.07 -17.25 1.15
C ASP A 18 34.77 -17.34 -0.35
N ARG A 19 34.32 -18.54 -0.76
CA ARG A 19 33.95 -18.82 -2.15
C ARG A 19 32.83 -17.90 -2.67
N PRO A 20 31.78 -17.54 -1.91
CA PRO A 20 30.76 -16.59 -2.36
C PRO A 20 31.29 -15.18 -2.67
N ALA A 21 32.24 -14.65 -1.89
CA ALA A 21 32.87 -13.37 -2.20
C ALA A 21 33.74 -13.42 -3.45
N LEU A 22 34.50 -14.50 -3.64
CA LEU A 22 35.30 -14.71 -4.85
C LEU A 22 34.44 -14.83 -6.10
N VAL A 23 33.30 -15.53 -6.00
CA VAL A 23 32.34 -15.62 -7.10
C VAL A 23 31.84 -14.23 -7.50
N ARG A 24 31.55 -13.35 -6.54
CA ARG A 24 31.15 -11.97 -6.81
C ARG A 24 32.26 -11.15 -7.47
N LYS A 25 33.52 -11.28 -7.01
CA LYS A 25 34.66 -10.52 -7.56
C LYS A 25 35.02 -10.92 -9.01
N ILE A 26 34.98 -12.22 -9.32
CA ILE A 26 35.43 -12.74 -10.61
C ILE A 26 34.33 -12.67 -11.69
N ARG A 27 33.05 -12.64 -11.30
CA ARG A 27 31.90 -12.74 -12.22
C ARG A 27 31.96 -11.81 -13.42
N ASP A 28 32.48 -10.60 -13.22
CA ASP A 28 32.46 -9.56 -14.24
C ASP A 28 33.81 -9.49 -15.01
N HIS A 29 34.77 -10.38 -14.73
CA HIS A 29 36.12 -10.42 -15.30
C HIS A 29 36.57 -11.85 -15.72
N ILE A 30 35.62 -12.74 -16.04
CA ILE A 30 35.89 -14.16 -16.30
C ILE A 30 36.88 -14.35 -17.45
N ASP A 31 36.70 -13.59 -18.54
CA ASP A 31 37.54 -13.70 -19.74
C ASP A 31 39.00 -13.33 -19.46
N GLY A 32 39.22 -12.21 -18.73
CA GLY A 32 40.56 -11.78 -18.35
C GLY A 32 41.25 -12.72 -17.37
N VAL A 33 40.49 -13.39 -16.50
CA VAL A 33 41.02 -14.43 -15.61
C VAL A 33 41.41 -15.69 -16.40
N LEU A 34 40.58 -16.13 -17.35
CA LEU A 34 40.89 -17.26 -18.22
C LEU A 34 42.14 -16.98 -19.07
N GLU A 35 42.25 -15.78 -19.64
CA GLU A 35 43.42 -15.36 -20.40
C GLU A 35 44.70 -15.38 -19.55
N ALA A 36 44.64 -14.86 -18.31
CA ALA A 36 45.77 -14.91 -17.39
C ALA A 36 46.19 -16.35 -17.03
N LEU A 37 45.22 -17.26 -16.87
CA LEU A 37 45.47 -18.68 -16.59
C LEU A 37 46.05 -19.41 -17.80
N VAL A 38 45.64 -19.06 -19.02
CA VAL A 38 46.22 -19.61 -20.26
C VAL A 38 47.64 -19.09 -20.48
N ASN A 39 47.87 -17.79 -20.29
CA ASN A 39 49.20 -17.18 -20.44
C ASN A 39 50.21 -17.73 -19.41
N ALA A 40 49.74 -18.11 -18.23
CA ALA A 40 50.54 -18.80 -17.22
C ALA A 40 50.70 -20.31 -17.48
N GLY A 41 50.18 -20.85 -18.59
CA GLY A 41 50.26 -22.27 -18.94
C GLY A 41 49.40 -23.20 -18.06
N CYS A 42 48.53 -22.65 -17.21
CA CYS A 42 47.72 -23.42 -16.27
C CYS A 42 46.44 -23.98 -16.93
N PHE A 43 45.93 -23.30 -17.97
CA PHE A 43 44.71 -23.66 -18.70
C PHE A 43 45.01 -23.84 -20.19
N THR A 44 44.31 -24.79 -20.82
CA THR A 44 44.29 -24.97 -22.27
C THR A 44 43.03 -24.32 -22.88
N SER A 45 43.00 -24.11 -24.21
CA SER A 45 41.81 -23.60 -24.91
C SER A 45 40.55 -24.44 -24.62
N LYS A 46 40.72 -25.76 -24.47
CA LYS A 46 39.63 -26.68 -24.14
C LYS A 46 39.09 -26.46 -22.72
N ASP A 47 39.95 -26.10 -21.77
CA ASP A 47 39.54 -25.80 -20.39
C ASP A 47 38.72 -24.49 -20.34
N CYS A 48 39.10 -23.50 -21.17
CA CYS A 48 38.33 -22.27 -21.33
C CYS A 48 36.94 -22.54 -21.92
N ASP A 49 36.85 -23.37 -22.96
CA ASP A 49 35.58 -23.75 -23.59
C ASP A 49 34.64 -24.47 -22.60
N GLU A 50 35.17 -25.34 -21.74
CA GLU A 50 34.39 -26.03 -20.70
C GLU A 50 33.84 -25.08 -19.62
N VAL A 51 34.60 -24.05 -19.25
CA VAL A 51 34.14 -23.00 -18.32
C VAL A 51 33.13 -22.08 -18.99
N MET A 52 33.28 -21.81 -20.29
CA MET A 52 32.51 -20.81 -21.03
C MET A 52 31.25 -21.33 -21.73
N LEU A 53 30.86 -22.59 -21.49
CA LEU A 53 29.67 -23.20 -22.08
C LEU A 53 28.43 -22.27 -22.01
N PRO A 54 27.67 -22.09 -23.12
CA PRO A 54 26.57 -21.12 -23.20
C PRO A 54 25.43 -21.35 -22.20
N VAL A 55 25.30 -22.57 -21.69
CA VAL A 55 24.24 -22.98 -20.75
C VAL A 55 24.47 -22.44 -19.33
N TYR A 56 25.67 -21.96 -19.00
CA TYR A 56 26.02 -21.52 -17.65
C TYR A 56 25.84 -20.01 -17.45
N THR A 57 25.18 -19.63 -16.35
CA THR A 57 25.14 -18.25 -15.85
C THR A 57 26.55 -17.77 -15.47
N PRO A 58 26.85 -16.45 -15.45
CA PRO A 58 28.16 -15.94 -15.06
C PRO A 58 28.65 -16.47 -13.71
N SER A 59 27.78 -16.59 -12.71
CA SER A 59 28.15 -17.19 -11.41
C SER A 59 28.44 -18.69 -11.48
N GLN A 60 27.75 -19.44 -12.36
CA GLN A 60 28.04 -20.85 -12.60
C GLN A 60 29.37 -21.03 -13.34
N LYS A 61 29.66 -20.16 -14.32
CA LYS A 61 30.96 -20.10 -15.02
C LYS A 61 32.09 -19.85 -14.02
N VAL A 62 31.96 -18.88 -13.11
CA VAL A 62 32.96 -18.64 -12.06
C VAL A 62 33.09 -19.83 -11.10
N ARG A 63 32.00 -20.48 -10.71
CA ARG A 63 32.08 -21.66 -9.84
C ARG A 63 32.86 -22.79 -10.52
N ARG A 64 32.58 -23.04 -11.80
CA ARG A 64 33.30 -24.01 -12.64
C ARG A 64 34.78 -23.63 -12.81
N LEU A 65 35.07 -22.36 -13.06
CA LEU A 65 36.42 -21.82 -13.10
C LEU A 65 37.16 -22.12 -11.78
N LEU A 66 36.55 -21.80 -10.64
CA LEU A 66 37.14 -22.05 -9.32
C LEU A 66 37.33 -23.55 -9.04
N ASP A 67 36.43 -24.42 -9.53
CA ASP A 67 36.60 -25.87 -9.44
C ASP A 67 37.77 -26.37 -10.31
N GLN A 68 37.94 -25.82 -11.52
CA GLN A 68 39.05 -26.16 -12.41
C GLN A 68 40.39 -25.63 -11.88
N VAL A 69 40.43 -24.39 -11.37
CA VAL A 69 41.60 -23.81 -10.70
C VAL A 69 41.99 -24.66 -9.49
N ARG A 70 41.01 -25.13 -8.71
CA ARG A 70 41.26 -26.06 -7.60
C ARG A 70 41.84 -27.40 -8.09
N PHE A 71 41.34 -27.94 -9.20
CA PHE A 71 41.83 -29.21 -9.75
C PHE A 71 43.26 -29.10 -10.29
N ARG A 72 43.62 -27.96 -10.90
CA ARG A 72 44.96 -27.66 -11.44
C ARG A 72 46.01 -27.35 -10.36
N GLY A 73 45.58 -27.05 -9.13
CA GLY A 73 46.45 -26.96 -7.96
C GLY A 73 47.03 -25.56 -7.70
N GLU A 74 48.10 -25.51 -6.92
CA GLU A 74 48.59 -24.30 -6.26
C GLU A 74 49.07 -23.20 -7.21
N GLU A 75 49.59 -23.59 -8.37
CA GLU A 75 50.09 -22.67 -9.39
C GLU A 75 48.93 -21.86 -10.02
N ALA A 76 47.86 -22.55 -10.44
CA ALA A 76 46.65 -21.90 -10.95
C ALA A 76 45.96 -21.03 -9.88
N ALA A 77 45.93 -21.50 -8.63
CA ALA A 77 45.39 -20.73 -7.51
C ALA A 77 46.18 -19.44 -7.25
N SER A 78 47.52 -19.49 -7.39
CA SER A 78 48.40 -18.34 -7.21
C SER A 78 48.23 -17.31 -8.32
N VAL A 79 48.11 -17.75 -9.58
CA VAL A 79 47.84 -16.88 -10.74
C VAL A 79 46.50 -16.17 -10.57
N LEU A 80 45.45 -16.88 -10.15
CA LEU A 80 44.14 -16.28 -9.90
C LEU A 80 44.20 -15.22 -8.79
N LEU A 81 44.86 -15.51 -7.66
CA LEU A 81 44.99 -14.55 -6.57
C LEU A 81 45.84 -13.34 -6.96
N GLN A 82 46.88 -13.54 -7.79
CA GLN A 82 47.70 -12.45 -8.31
C GLN A 82 46.91 -11.56 -9.25
N TYR A 83 46.11 -12.15 -10.15
CA TYR A 83 45.19 -11.41 -11.02
C TYR A 83 44.21 -10.58 -10.20
N LEU A 84 43.60 -11.15 -9.17
CA LEU A 84 42.66 -10.45 -8.29
C LEU A 84 43.32 -9.30 -7.52
N ARG A 85 44.57 -9.46 -7.07
CA ARG A 85 45.32 -8.36 -6.42
C ARG A 85 45.66 -7.24 -7.39
N LEU A 86 45.98 -7.57 -8.65
CA LEU A 86 46.27 -6.57 -9.69
C LEU A 86 44.98 -5.84 -10.12
N ALA A 87 43.86 -6.56 -10.21
CA ALA A 87 42.54 -5.98 -10.49
C ALA A 87 42.06 -5.03 -9.37
N GLU A 88 42.44 -5.28 -8.11
CA GLU A 88 42.17 -4.38 -6.97
C GLU A 88 42.92 -3.04 -7.06
N VAL A 89 44.02 -2.95 -7.81
CA VAL A 89 44.78 -1.68 -8.03
C VAL A 89 44.24 -0.88 -9.22
N VAL A 90 43.53 -1.53 -10.15
CA VAL A 90 42.97 -0.92 -11.38
C VAL A 90 41.49 -0.56 -11.24
N SER A 91 40.83 -0.96 -10.14
CA SER A 91 39.41 -0.70 -9.88
C SER A 91 39.14 0.73 -9.36
N GLN A 92 39.53 1.73 -10.16
CA GLN A 92 38.64 2.87 -10.39
C GLN A 92 37.55 2.40 -11.37
N PRO A 93 36.32 2.96 -11.34
CA PRO A 93 35.26 2.51 -12.23
C PRO A 93 35.67 2.82 -13.67
N VAL A 94 36.22 1.82 -14.36
CA VAL A 94 36.29 1.81 -15.81
C VAL A 94 34.84 1.83 -16.25
N LYS A 95 34.35 3.01 -16.62
CA LYS A 95 33.26 3.14 -17.57
C LYS A 95 33.74 2.39 -18.80
N GLU A 96 33.34 1.12 -18.93
CA GLU A 96 33.26 0.52 -20.25
C GLU A 96 32.23 1.37 -21.02
N GLU A 97 32.70 2.42 -21.69
CA GLU A 97 32.00 3.01 -22.82
C GLU A 97 32.03 1.96 -23.94
N LYS A 98 31.25 0.89 -23.77
CA LYS A 98 30.92 -0.02 -24.87
C LYS A 98 30.05 0.77 -25.82
N GLN A 99 30.55 0.94 -27.04
CA GLN A 99 29.91 1.69 -28.13
C GLN A 99 28.45 1.25 -28.28
N LEU A 100 27.53 2.06 -27.74
CA LEU A 100 26.12 1.96 -28.06
C LEU A 100 26.00 2.05 -29.58
N THR A 101 25.37 1.05 -30.21
CA THR A 101 25.13 1.09 -31.64
C THR A 101 24.31 2.33 -31.98
N ALA A 102 24.56 2.93 -33.15
CA ALA A 102 23.84 4.12 -33.58
C ALA A 102 22.32 3.85 -33.62
N GLU A 103 21.93 2.63 -33.98
CA GLU A 103 20.57 2.10 -33.99
C GLU A 103 19.93 2.12 -32.60
N CYS A 104 20.66 1.70 -31.56
CA CYS A 104 20.17 1.70 -30.18
C CYS A 104 19.92 3.13 -29.67
N LEU A 105 20.84 4.08 -29.97
CA LEU A 105 20.66 5.49 -29.62
C LEU A 105 19.49 6.14 -30.36
N LEU A 106 19.31 5.82 -31.64
CA LEU A 106 18.16 6.29 -32.42
C LEU A 106 16.85 5.76 -31.84
N TYR A 107 16.80 4.47 -31.52
CA TYR A 107 15.63 3.87 -30.88
C TYR A 107 15.36 4.47 -29.51
N GLN A 108 16.39 4.70 -28.69
CA GLN A 108 16.27 5.37 -27.40
C GLN A 108 15.64 6.75 -27.56
N LYS A 109 16.10 7.56 -28.52
CA LYS A 109 15.54 8.89 -28.79
C LYS A 109 14.07 8.81 -29.22
N LYS A 110 13.72 7.84 -30.07
CA LYS A 110 12.34 7.59 -30.49
C LYS A 110 11.46 7.19 -29.29
N LEU A 111 11.94 6.25 -28.48
CA LEU A 111 11.24 5.75 -27.29
C LEU A 111 11.03 6.88 -26.27
N ARG A 112 12.06 7.67 -25.96
CA ARG A 112 11.93 8.86 -25.09
C ARG A 112 10.91 9.86 -25.64
N SER A 113 10.93 10.12 -26.94
CA SER A 113 9.96 11.05 -27.56
C SER A 113 8.53 10.53 -27.45
N SER A 114 8.31 9.24 -27.71
CA SER A 114 7.01 8.57 -27.58
C SER A 114 6.50 8.59 -26.13
N VAL A 115 7.32 8.12 -25.18
CA VAL A 115 6.98 8.06 -23.75
C VAL A 115 6.72 9.47 -23.19
N SER A 116 7.53 10.46 -23.58
CA SER A 116 7.32 11.87 -23.22
C SER A 116 5.95 12.37 -23.71
N ALA A 117 5.62 12.13 -24.98
CA ALA A 117 4.34 12.56 -25.55
C ALA A 117 3.12 11.91 -24.87
N GLN A 118 3.23 10.63 -24.50
CA GLN A 118 2.20 9.90 -23.76
C GLN A 118 2.09 10.36 -22.29
N SER A 119 3.20 10.73 -21.66
CA SER A 119 3.26 11.04 -20.22
C SER A 119 3.09 12.52 -19.89
N HIS A 120 3.22 13.42 -20.87
CA HIS A 120 3.26 14.86 -20.62
C HIS A 120 1.92 15.44 -20.14
N PHE A 121 0.80 14.89 -20.62
CA PHE A 121 -0.52 15.39 -20.28
C PHE A 121 -1.31 14.35 -19.49
N LEU A 122 -1.97 14.81 -18.43
CA LEU A 122 -3.04 14.02 -17.81
C LEU A 122 -4.29 14.15 -18.67
N SER A 123 -4.82 13.00 -19.09
CA SER A 123 -6.18 12.92 -19.64
C SER A 123 -7.13 13.34 -18.53
N THR A 124 -7.63 14.57 -18.59
CA THR A 124 -8.60 15.03 -17.61
C THR A 124 -9.94 14.36 -17.86
N TYR A 125 -10.65 14.13 -16.77
CA TYR A 125 -12.00 13.60 -16.69
C TYR A 125 -13.08 14.37 -17.48
N GLY A 126 -12.73 15.46 -18.16
CA GLY A 126 -13.65 16.18 -19.05
C GLY A 126 -13.27 16.13 -20.53
N GLY A 127 -12.18 15.46 -20.94
CA GLY A 127 -11.69 15.39 -22.32
C GLY A 127 -11.25 16.72 -22.96
N THR A 128 -11.60 17.87 -22.36
CA THR A 128 -11.42 19.21 -22.91
C THR A 128 -10.18 19.94 -22.40
N GLY A 129 -9.58 19.50 -21.29
CA GLY A 129 -8.41 20.14 -20.69
C GLY A 129 -7.19 19.24 -20.73
N ARG A 130 -6.07 19.73 -21.28
CA ARG A 130 -4.76 19.10 -21.16
C ARG A 130 -3.98 19.87 -20.11
N PHE A 131 -3.96 19.38 -18.86
CA PHE A 131 -3.02 19.90 -17.88
C PHE A 131 -1.67 19.23 -18.10
N SER A 132 -0.62 20.04 -18.14
CA SER A 132 0.75 19.52 -18.06
C SER A 132 0.91 18.80 -16.73
N LEU A 133 1.40 17.56 -16.77
CA LEU A 133 1.65 16.79 -15.55
C LEU A 133 2.62 17.53 -14.61
N ASP A 134 3.57 18.30 -15.12
CA ASP A 134 4.49 19.08 -14.27
C ASP A 134 3.78 20.11 -13.40
N ASP A 135 2.75 20.75 -13.95
CA ASP A 135 2.08 21.88 -13.28
C ASP A 135 1.16 21.39 -12.18
N ILE A 136 0.54 20.21 -12.37
CA ILE A 136 -0.49 19.69 -11.47
C ILE A 136 -0.02 18.52 -10.58
N TYR A 137 1.11 17.87 -10.89
CA TYR A 137 1.62 16.78 -10.07
C TYR A 137 1.90 17.28 -8.65
N THR A 138 1.35 16.56 -7.69
CA THR A 138 1.54 16.79 -6.26
C THR A 138 2.01 15.49 -5.65
N GLU A 139 3.05 15.57 -4.83
CA GLU A 139 3.67 14.38 -4.27
C GLU A 139 2.71 13.68 -3.30
N GLY A 140 2.53 12.38 -3.54
CA GLY A 140 1.87 11.48 -2.61
C GLY A 140 2.89 10.86 -1.65
N LEU A 141 2.41 10.42 -0.50
CA LEU A 141 3.23 9.73 0.48
C LEU A 141 3.56 8.30 0.02
N LEU A 142 4.85 7.98 0.02
CA LEU A 142 5.40 6.66 -0.29
C LEU A 142 6.10 6.06 0.93
N GLU A 143 5.75 4.82 1.25
CA GLU A 143 6.27 4.10 2.42
C GLU A 143 6.63 2.65 2.04
N LEU A 144 7.60 2.06 2.73
CA LEU A 144 7.89 0.62 2.56
C LEU A 144 6.84 -0.22 3.31
N ALA A 145 6.34 -1.28 2.68
CA ALA A 145 5.39 -2.18 3.33
C ALA A 145 6.04 -3.00 4.47
N GLN A 146 7.31 -3.34 4.31
CA GLN A 146 8.17 -3.99 5.31
C GLN A 146 9.56 -3.35 5.16
N GLY A 147 10.15 -2.75 6.19
CA GLY A 147 11.48 -2.13 6.07
C GLY A 147 11.85 -1.14 7.17
N ASN A 148 13.17 -0.92 7.33
CA ASN A 148 13.90 -0.37 8.48
C ASN A 148 13.42 0.96 9.11
N ARG A 149 13.63 1.05 10.43
CA ARG A 149 13.27 2.15 11.36
C ARG A 149 13.77 3.56 10.97
N GLU A 150 14.71 3.67 10.06
CA GLU A 150 15.38 4.94 9.71
C GLU A 150 14.78 5.63 8.48
N ILE A 151 14.02 4.92 7.65
CA ILE A 151 13.49 5.47 6.38
C ILE A 151 12.02 5.84 6.57
N THR A 152 11.75 7.12 6.86
CA THR A 152 10.41 7.62 7.21
C THR A 152 9.52 7.94 6.01
N SER A 153 10.09 8.12 4.82
CA SER A 153 9.41 8.43 3.56
C SER A 153 10.34 8.18 2.38
N LEU A 154 9.82 7.64 1.29
CA LEU A 154 10.57 7.40 0.06
C LEU A 154 10.36 8.53 -0.96
N GLY A 155 11.43 8.92 -1.65
CA GLY A 155 11.36 9.73 -2.86
C GLY A 155 10.93 8.90 -4.08
N LEU A 156 10.75 9.57 -5.22
CA LEU A 156 10.39 8.88 -6.47
C LEU A 156 11.57 8.07 -7.02
N GLU A 157 12.80 8.58 -6.86
CA GLU A 157 14.06 7.88 -7.15
C GLU A 157 14.18 6.55 -6.39
N ASP A 158 13.68 6.53 -5.16
CA ASP A 158 13.78 5.35 -4.30
C ASP A 158 12.88 4.22 -4.77
N VAL A 159 11.88 4.45 -5.63
CA VAL A 159 11.02 3.37 -6.15
C VAL A 159 11.85 2.31 -6.88
N VAL A 160 12.77 2.73 -7.75
CA VAL A 160 13.62 1.84 -8.55
C VAL A 160 15.02 1.67 -7.91
N GLY A 161 15.36 2.52 -6.94
CA GLY A 161 16.63 2.49 -6.21
C GLY A 161 16.80 1.32 -5.24
N VAL A 162 17.94 1.29 -4.57
CA VAL A 162 18.31 0.24 -3.60
C VAL A 162 17.71 0.45 -2.21
N THR A 163 17.24 1.67 -1.91
CA THR A 163 16.61 2.03 -0.64
C THR A 163 15.44 1.11 -0.31
N GLY A 164 15.48 0.47 0.88
CA GLY A 164 14.41 -0.42 1.32
C GLY A 164 14.30 -1.76 0.58
N THR A 165 15.40 -2.22 -0.05
CA THR A 165 15.44 -3.54 -0.69
C THR A 165 15.31 -4.65 0.35
N LEU A 166 14.34 -5.55 0.14
CA LEU A 166 14.10 -6.74 0.99
C LEU A 166 14.73 -7.99 0.40
N ASN A 167 14.69 -8.12 -0.92
CA ASN A 167 15.23 -9.26 -1.65
C ASN A 167 16.14 -8.76 -2.76
N GLU A 168 17.45 -8.86 -2.57
CA GLU A 168 18.45 -8.39 -3.54
C GLU A 168 18.46 -9.23 -4.83
N ASP A 169 18.02 -10.49 -4.76
CA ASP A 169 18.00 -11.43 -5.89
C ASP A 169 16.79 -11.23 -6.84
N ALA A 170 15.79 -10.47 -6.40
CA ALA A 170 14.60 -10.15 -7.17
C ALA A 170 14.71 -8.78 -7.86
N ASP A 171 14.08 -8.66 -9.03
CA ASP A 171 14.10 -7.44 -9.84
C ASP A 171 12.78 -6.64 -9.79
N THR A 172 11.72 -7.23 -9.22
CA THR A 172 10.34 -6.72 -9.31
C THR A 172 9.98 -5.88 -8.09
N VAL A 173 9.64 -4.61 -8.30
CA VAL A 173 9.10 -3.70 -7.29
C VAL A 173 7.59 -3.62 -7.45
N LEU A 174 6.86 -3.76 -6.34
CA LEU A 174 5.40 -3.58 -6.32
C LEU A 174 5.04 -2.21 -5.72
N LEU A 175 4.28 -1.42 -6.46
CA LEU A 175 3.58 -0.23 -6.00
C LEU A 175 2.13 -0.60 -5.63
N SER A 176 1.86 -0.66 -4.33
CA SER A 176 0.59 -1.15 -3.78
C SER A 176 -0.24 0.00 -3.20
N GLY A 177 -1.54 0.04 -3.51
CA GLY A 177 -2.42 1.09 -2.98
C GLY A 177 -3.86 0.98 -3.49
N GLU A 178 -4.79 1.60 -2.79
CA GLU A 178 -6.22 1.56 -3.12
C GLU A 178 -6.55 2.21 -4.47
N ALA A 179 -7.78 1.99 -4.95
CA ALA A 179 -8.25 2.64 -6.17
C ALA A 179 -8.23 4.17 -6.01
N GLY A 180 -7.68 4.89 -7.01
CA GLY A 180 -7.63 6.36 -6.99
C GLY A 180 -6.49 6.98 -6.16
N THR A 181 -5.62 6.19 -5.52
CA THR A 181 -4.49 6.74 -4.71
C THR A 181 -3.37 7.40 -5.52
N GLY A 182 -3.42 7.32 -6.87
CA GLY A 182 -2.45 7.96 -7.75
C GLY A 182 -1.35 7.04 -8.29
N LYS A 183 -1.47 5.71 -8.17
CA LYS A 183 -0.48 4.73 -8.67
C LYS A 183 -0.09 4.96 -10.15
N SER A 184 -1.09 5.04 -11.04
CA SER A 184 -0.88 5.29 -12.46
C SER A 184 -0.25 6.65 -12.73
N THR A 185 -0.67 7.70 -12.00
CA THR A 185 -0.10 9.05 -12.11
C THR A 185 1.36 9.10 -11.64
N LEU A 186 1.72 8.32 -10.62
CA LEU A 186 3.09 8.18 -10.15
C LEU A 186 3.96 7.48 -11.19
N LEU A 187 3.49 6.37 -11.79
CA LEU A 187 4.19 5.73 -12.91
C LEU A 187 4.36 6.69 -14.08
N GLN A 188 3.30 7.41 -14.47
CA GLN A 188 3.36 8.39 -15.54
C GLN A 188 4.37 9.52 -15.24
N ARG A 189 4.47 9.95 -13.96
CA ARG A 189 5.49 10.91 -13.52
C ARG A 189 6.90 10.36 -13.67
N LEU A 190 7.12 9.10 -13.27
CA LEU A 190 8.39 8.40 -13.44
C LEU A 190 8.79 8.31 -14.93
N HIS A 191 7.83 7.96 -15.80
CA HIS A 191 8.01 7.89 -17.24
C HIS A 191 8.41 9.25 -17.84
N LEU A 192 7.72 10.33 -17.46
CA LEU A 192 8.00 11.68 -17.96
C LEU A 192 9.40 12.16 -17.56
N LEU A 193 9.81 11.91 -16.31
CA LEU A 193 11.13 12.31 -15.82
C LEU A 193 12.25 11.51 -16.48
N TRP A 194 12.06 10.20 -16.69
CA TRP A 194 13.01 9.39 -17.47
C TRP A 194 13.12 9.86 -18.92
N ALA A 195 11.99 10.12 -19.58
CA ALA A 195 11.97 10.53 -20.98
C ALA A 195 12.70 11.86 -21.22
N ARG A 196 12.71 12.75 -20.22
CA ARG A 196 13.46 14.02 -20.23
C ARG A 196 14.90 13.90 -19.71
N GLY A 197 15.30 12.74 -19.22
CA GLY A 197 16.62 12.52 -18.62
C GLY A 197 16.81 13.18 -17.25
N ALA A 198 15.72 13.51 -16.54
CA ALA A 198 15.76 14.13 -15.22
C ALA A 198 15.86 13.10 -14.08
N LEU A 199 15.41 11.85 -14.30
CA LEU A 199 15.43 10.77 -13.33
C LEU A 199 15.73 9.44 -14.03
N LEU A 200 16.19 8.42 -13.28
CA LEU A 200 16.54 7.08 -13.80
C LEU A 200 17.58 7.15 -14.94
N THR A 201 18.64 7.94 -14.75
CA THR A 201 19.70 8.15 -15.75
C THR A 201 20.52 6.90 -16.03
N ASP A 202 20.48 5.91 -15.12
CA ASP A 202 21.06 4.58 -15.27
C ASP A 202 20.25 3.65 -16.19
N ILE A 203 19.01 4.01 -16.52
CA ILE A 203 18.13 3.24 -17.39
C ILE A 203 18.17 3.78 -18.81
N LEU A 204 18.64 2.95 -19.75
CA LEU A 204 18.72 3.29 -21.16
C LEU A 204 17.36 3.21 -21.85
N LEU A 205 16.60 2.13 -21.62
CA LEU A 205 15.32 1.84 -22.27
C LEU A 205 14.21 1.58 -21.24
N LEU A 206 13.07 2.23 -21.40
CA LEU A 206 11.89 2.08 -20.53
C LEU A 206 10.67 1.71 -21.37
N PHE A 207 10.06 0.57 -21.05
CA PHE A 207 8.87 0.06 -21.73
C PHE A 207 7.64 0.14 -20.81
N PRO A 208 6.71 1.07 -21.07
CA PRO A 208 5.47 1.18 -20.31
C PRO A 208 4.39 0.26 -20.86
N PHE A 209 3.79 -0.55 -19.99
CA PHE A 209 2.70 -1.46 -20.31
C PHE A 209 1.47 -1.16 -19.46
N SER A 210 0.29 -1.18 -20.09
CA SER A 210 -1.00 -1.19 -19.40
C SER A 210 -1.51 -2.61 -19.32
N CYS A 211 -1.63 -3.16 -18.10
CA CYS A 211 -2.16 -4.51 -17.87
C CYS A 211 -3.57 -4.67 -18.45
N ARG A 212 -4.36 -3.60 -18.41
CA ARG A 212 -5.69 -3.54 -19.02
C ARG A 212 -5.67 -3.82 -20.52
N LYS A 213 -4.77 -3.18 -21.26
CA LYS A 213 -4.61 -3.37 -22.71
C LYS A 213 -4.04 -4.75 -23.02
N LEU A 214 -3.06 -5.18 -22.22
CA LEU A 214 -2.46 -6.50 -22.32
C LEU A 214 -3.49 -7.63 -22.09
N ASN A 215 -4.46 -7.41 -21.20
CA ASN A 215 -5.55 -8.36 -20.93
C ASN A 215 -6.56 -8.47 -22.08
N ALA A 216 -6.61 -7.49 -23.00
CA ALA A 216 -7.44 -7.53 -24.20
C ALA A 216 -6.77 -8.26 -25.38
N GLU A 217 -5.43 -8.40 -25.37
CA GLU A 217 -4.68 -9.09 -26.41
C GLU A 217 -4.88 -10.61 -26.32
N GLN A 218 -5.42 -11.20 -27.39
CA GLN A 218 -5.72 -12.64 -27.47
C GLN A 218 -4.65 -13.42 -28.25
N ARG A 219 -3.79 -12.73 -29.02
CA ARG A 219 -2.73 -13.40 -29.79
C ARG A 219 -1.65 -13.91 -28.85
N MET A 220 -1.07 -15.05 -29.22
CA MET A 220 0.16 -15.54 -28.61
C MET A 220 1.31 -14.71 -29.17
N LEU A 221 2.09 -14.09 -28.29
CA LEU A 221 3.21 -13.21 -28.66
C LEU A 221 4.50 -13.75 -28.07
N SER A 222 5.62 -13.46 -28.72
CA SER A 222 6.96 -13.54 -28.13
C SER A 222 7.26 -12.27 -27.33
N LEU A 223 8.33 -12.27 -26.53
CA LEU A 223 8.74 -11.06 -25.81
C LEU A 223 9.12 -9.92 -26.78
N LYS A 224 9.76 -10.26 -27.91
CA LYS A 224 10.11 -9.29 -28.95
C LYS A 224 8.86 -8.60 -29.51
N GLU A 225 7.85 -9.39 -29.87
CA GLU A 225 6.58 -8.88 -30.36
C GLU A 225 5.87 -8.03 -29.30
N LEU A 226 5.86 -8.47 -28.04
CA LEU A 226 5.30 -7.71 -26.93
C LEU A 226 5.93 -6.32 -26.80
N LEU A 227 7.26 -6.22 -26.80
CA LEU A 227 7.98 -4.96 -26.64
C LEU A 227 7.74 -3.99 -27.81
N PHE A 228 7.79 -4.49 -29.04
CA PHE A 228 7.75 -3.62 -30.22
C PHE A 228 6.32 -3.29 -30.66
N LEU A 229 5.34 -4.20 -30.50
CA LEU A 229 3.95 -3.95 -30.86
C LEU A 229 3.19 -3.14 -29.82
N HIS A 230 3.47 -3.32 -28.52
CA HIS A 230 2.70 -2.67 -27.45
C HIS A 230 3.38 -1.44 -26.82
N CYS A 231 4.63 -1.12 -27.18
CA CYS A 231 5.29 0.10 -26.71
C CYS A 231 5.75 1.01 -27.86
N CYS A 232 6.76 0.60 -28.62
CA CYS A 232 7.30 1.42 -29.70
C CYS A 232 8.04 0.55 -30.73
N TRP A 233 7.60 0.58 -31.98
CA TRP A 233 8.22 -0.19 -33.05
C TRP A 233 9.57 0.45 -33.48
N PRO A 234 10.68 -0.31 -33.57
CA PRO A 234 11.95 0.21 -34.08
C PRO A 234 11.90 0.44 -35.60
N ASP A 235 12.42 1.57 -36.07
CA ASP A 235 12.42 1.90 -37.51
C ASP A 235 13.32 0.97 -38.33
N ARG A 236 14.43 0.50 -37.73
CA ARG A 236 15.43 -0.40 -38.33
C ARG A 236 16.07 -1.28 -37.25
N GLY A 237 16.74 -2.36 -37.66
CA GLY A 237 17.59 -3.17 -36.79
C GLY A 237 16.84 -3.88 -35.64
N GLN A 238 15.62 -4.39 -35.88
CA GLN A 238 14.78 -4.96 -34.82
C GLN A 238 15.44 -6.16 -34.12
N ASP A 239 16.18 -7.00 -34.87
CA ASP A 239 16.89 -8.16 -34.30
C ASP A 239 18.10 -7.75 -33.48
N GLU A 240 18.93 -6.83 -33.99
CA GLU A 240 20.11 -6.30 -33.28
C GLU A 240 19.72 -5.57 -32.00
N LEU A 241 18.65 -4.76 -32.06
CA LEU A 241 18.12 -4.07 -30.89
C LEU A 241 17.55 -5.06 -29.86
N PHE A 242 16.83 -6.08 -30.31
CA PHE A 242 16.32 -7.10 -29.40
C PHE A 242 17.47 -7.88 -28.75
N GLN A 243 18.51 -8.22 -29.53
CA GLN A 243 19.72 -8.86 -29.00
C GLN A 243 20.42 -7.97 -27.97
N PHE A 244 20.54 -6.66 -28.22
CA PHE A 244 21.06 -5.70 -27.24
C PHE A 244 20.25 -5.72 -25.92
N ILE A 245 18.92 -5.79 -26.00
CA ILE A 245 18.06 -5.89 -24.81
C ILE A 245 18.33 -7.19 -24.04
N LEU A 246 18.57 -8.30 -24.73
CA LEU A 246 18.93 -9.58 -24.12
C LEU A 246 20.32 -9.54 -23.45
N ASP A 247 21.28 -8.86 -24.06
CA ASP A 247 22.67 -8.78 -23.59
C ASP A 247 22.85 -7.77 -22.44
N HIS A 248 22.00 -6.73 -22.39
CA HIS A 248 22.08 -5.64 -21.40
C HIS A 248 20.80 -5.43 -20.57
N PRO A 249 20.28 -6.48 -19.89
CA PRO A 249 19.00 -6.39 -19.18
C PRO A 249 19.01 -5.34 -18.05
N HIS A 250 20.14 -5.11 -17.40
CA HIS A 250 20.30 -4.14 -16.31
C HIS A 250 20.08 -2.68 -16.71
N LEU A 251 20.14 -2.35 -18.01
CA LEU A 251 19.86 -1.03 -18.56
C LEU A 251 18.39 -0.82 -18.94
N VAL A 252 17.53 -1.82 -18.68
CA VAL A 252 16.14 -1.85 -19.13
C VAL A 252 15.20 -1.83 -17.93
N LEU A 253 14.12 -1.06 -18.07
CA LEU A 253 13.02 -1.00 -17.10
C LEU A 253 11.70 -1.35 -17.78
N PHE A 254 10.99 -2.33 -17.23
CA PHE A 254 9.59 -2.60 -17.58
C PHE A 254 8.66 -2.06 -16.51
N THR A 255 7.61 -1.37 -16.92
CA THR A 255 6.57 -0.93 -15.98
C THR A 255 5.22 -1.50 -16.38
N PHE A 256 4.49 -2.08 -15.42
CA PHE A 256 3.19 -2.71 -15.63
C PHE A 256 2.15 -2.01 -14.76
N ASP A 257 1.29 -1.22 -15.39
CA ASP A 257 0.25 -0.49 -14.67
C ASP A 257 -1.05 -1.31 -14.58
N GLY A 258 -1.55 -1.55 -13.37
CA GLY A 258 -2.86 -2.14 -13.08
C GLY A 258 -2.90 -3.67 -13.10
N LEU A 259 -1.97 -4.36 -12.44
CA LEU A 259 -1.96 -5.83 -12.40
C LEU A 259 -3.28 -6.43 -11.88
N ASP A 260 -3.98 -5.72 -11.00
CA ASP A 260 -5.29 -6.12 -10.48
C ASP A 260 -6.43 -6.12 -11.52
N GLU A 261 -6.17 -5.63 -12.73
CA GLU A 261 -7.10 -5.58 -13.85
C GLU A 261 -6.93 -6.77 -14.81
N PHE A 262 -6.00 -7.69 -14.54
CA PHE A 262 -5.83 -8.94 -15.29
C PHE A 262 -6.89 -9.97 -14.92
N LYS A 263 -7.42 -10.69 -15.91
CA LYS A 263 -8.41 -11.79 -15.68
C LYS A 263 -7.83 -12.94 -14.87
N GLN A 264 -6.56 -13.25 -15.08
CA GLN A 264 -5.88 -14.37 -14.45
C GLN A 264 -5.09 -13.87 -13.24
N THR A 265 -5.24 -14.56 -12.11
CA THR A 265 -4.39 -14.34 -10.94
C THR A 265 -2.99 -14.87 -11.18
N PHE A 266 -1.98 -14.22 -10.61
CA PHE A 266 -0.59 -14.67 -10.71
C PHE A 266 -0.43 -16.14 -10.28
N THR A 267 0.22 -16.94 -11.13
CA THR A 267 0.61 -18.32 -10.86
C THR A 267 2.10 -18.53 -11.16
N ASP A 268 2.73 -19.47 -10.46
CA ASP A 268 4.12 -19.89 -10.65
C ASP A 268 4.25 -21.32 -11.21
N GLU A 269 3.15 -21.87 -11.76
CA GLU A 269 3.09 -23.25 -12.26
C GLU A 269 3.72 -23.41 -13.66
N GLU A 270 3.47 -22.46 -14.57
CA GLU A 270 3.94 -22.55 -15.95
C GLU A 270 5.26 -21.79 -16.15
N ARG A 271 6.32 -22.54 -16.48
CA ARG A 271 7.66 -21.98 -16.70
C ARG A 271 7.92 -21.69 -18.17
N HIS A 272 8.25 -20.44 -18.47
CA HIS A 272 8.60 -19.96 -19.80
C HIS A 272 9.87 -19.10 -19.76
N CYS A 273 10.92 -19.53 -20.45
CA CYS A 273 12.25 -18.89 -20.39
C CYS A 273 12.75 -18.33 -21.72
N CYS A 274 12.10 -18.67 -22.85
CA CYS A 274 12.61 -18.38 -24.19
C CYS A 274 12.03 -17.06 -24.75
N PRO A 275 12.81 -15.98 -24.92
CA PRO A 275 12.28 -14.67 -25.32
C PRO A 275 11.66 -14.63 -26.73
N THR A 276 12.02 -15.56 -27.60
CA THR A 276 11.53 -15.64 -28.99
C THR A 276 10.36 -16.59 -29.17
N GLN A 277 10.07 -17.44 -28.18
CA GLN A 277 8.94 -18.36 -28.24
C GLN A 277 7.64 -17.62 -27.94
N GLN A 278 6.59 -17.89 -28.72
CA GLN A 278 5.28 -17.31 -28.48
C GLN A 278 4.60 -17.98 -27.28
N ALA A 279 3.98 -17.17 -26.44
CA ALA A 279 3.18 -17.59 -25.30
C ALA A 279 2.00 -16.63 -25.10
N SER A 280 1.06 -16.99 -24.24
CA SER A 280 -0.02 -16.10 -23.87
C SER A 280 0.52 -14.94 -23.04
N ILE A 281 -0.15 -13.79 -23.07
CA ILE A 281 0.28 -12.61 -22.31
C ILE A 281 0.42 -12.89 -20.79
N PRO A 282 -0.50 -13.61 -20.12
CA PRO A 282 -0.32 -13.97 -18.71
C PRO A 282 0.95 -14.78 -18.46
N VAL A 283 1.27 -15.75 -19.33
CA VAL A 283 2.47 -16.59 -19.20
C VAL A 283 3.73 -15.76 -19.34
N LEU A 284 3.80 -14.87 -20.34
CA LEU A 284 4.92 -13.94 -20.49
C LEU A 284 5.07 -13.04 -19.26
N LEU A 285 3.98 -12.39 -18.83
CA LEU A 285 3.99 -11.45 -17.72
C LEU A 285 4.43 -12.13 -16.42
N PHE A 286 3.84 -13.27 -16.05
CA PHE A 286 4.18 -13.93 -14.79
C PHE A 286 5.63 -14.40 -14.79
N ASN A 287 6.14 -14.92 -15.91
CA ASN A 287 7.55 -15.31 -16.02
C ASN A 287 8.51 -14.10 -16.01
N LEU A 288 8.10 -12.93 -16.52
CA LEU A 288 8.86 -11.67 -16.35
C LEU A 288 8.92 -11.23 -14.88
N LEU A 289 7.79 -11.31 -14.17
CA LEU A 289 7.69 -10.90 -12.76
C LEU A 289 8.47 -11.85 -11.83
N GLN A 290 8.49 -13.14 -12.14
CA GLN A 290 9.30 -14.16 -11.45
C GLN A 290 10.80 -14.01 -11.72
N GLY A 291 11.17 -13.43 -12.87
CA GLY A 291 12.55 -13.37 -13.35
C GLY A 291 13.02 -14.68 -14.02
N THR A 292 12.12 -15.60 -14.36
CA THR A 292 12.42 -16.74 -15.24
C THR A 292 12.63 -16.29 -16.68
N LEU A 293 11.91 -15.24 -17.10
CA LEU A 293 12.12 -14.51 -18.35
C LEU A 293 12.77 -13.15 -18.04
N MET A 294 13.83 -12.80 -18.76
CA MET A 294 14.57 -11.52 -18.61
C MET A 294 15.01 -11.19 -17.17
N LYS A 295 15.78 -12.09 -16.54
CA LYS A 295 16.43 -11.81 -15.26
C LYS A 295 17.39 -10.61 -15.40
N GLY A 296 17.41 -9.72 -14.41
CA GLY A 296 18.25 -8.52 -14.39
C GLY A 296 17.59 -7.27 -14.97
N VAL A 297 16.50 -7.40 -15.73
CA VAL A 297 15.66 -6.25 -16.12
C VAL A 297 14.92 -5.76 -14.88
N LYS A 298 14.94 -4.45 -14.58
CA LYS A 298 14.17 -3.91 -13.47
C LYS A 298 12.68 -3.91 -13.83
N LYS A 299 11.79 -4.28 -12.90
CA LYS A 299 10.34 -4.22 -13.12
C LYS A 299 9.65 -3.40 -12.04
N VAL A 300 8.72 -2.53 -12.43
CA VAL A 300 7.81 -1.84 -11.50
C VAL A 300 6.37 -2.20 -11.86
N VAL A 301 5.62 -2.72 -10.90
CA VAL A 301 4.24 -3.15 -11.10
C VAL A 301 3.34 -2.36 -10.17
N THR A 302 2.22 -1.84 -10.65
CA THR A 302 1.18 -1.29 -9.76
C THR A 302 0.05 -2.29 -9.57
N SER A 303 -0.49 -2.37 -8.35
CA SER A 303 -1.66 -3.21 -8.07
C SER A 303 -2.42 -2.71 -6.84
N ARG A 304 -3.68 -3.14 -6.71
CA ARG A 304 -4.40 -3.06 -5.43
C ARG A 304 -3.93 -4.15 -4.45
N PRO A 305 -3.86 -3.87 -3.13
CA PRO A 305 -3.36 -4.83 -2.15
C PRO A 305 -4.11 -6.17 -2.19
N GLN A 306 -5.43 -6.16 -2.42
CA GLN A 306 -6.29 -7.34 -2.40
C GLN A 306 -6.07 -8.28 -3.58
N ALA A 307 -5.54 -7.77 -4.70
CA ALA A 307 -5.28 -8.57 -5.90
C ALA A 307 -3.90 -9.24 -5.89
N VAL A 308 -3.03 -8.86 -4.95
CA VAL A 308 -1.67 -9.40 -4.84
C VAL A 308 -1.69 -10.60 -3.89
N GLY A 309 -1.69 -11.79 -4.47
CA GLY A 309 -1.58 -13.04 -3.72
C GLY A 309 -0.22 -13.22 -3.02
N PRO A 310 -0.14 -14.11 -2.02
CA PRO A 310 1.10 -14.35 -1.27
C PRO A 310 2.22 -14.95 -2.12
N VAL A 311 1.88 -15.59 -3.24
CA VAL A 311 2.84 -16.20 -4.17
C VAL A 311 3.71 -15.12 -4.83
N LEU A 312 3.10 -14.06 -5.39
CA LEU A 312 3.83 -12.96 -6.03
C LEU A 312 4.77 -12.26 -5.05
N LYS A 313 4.37 -12.11 -3.77
CA LYS A 313 5.19 -11.44 -2.75
C LYS A 313 6.56 -12.10 -2.53
N ARG A 314 6.72 -13.39 -2.86
CA ARG A 314 8.01 -14.11 -2.79
C ARG A 314 9.02 -13.64 -3.83
N TYR A 315 8.54 -13.11 -4.95
CA TYR A 315 9.35 -12.66 -6.09
C TYR A 315 9.57 -11.15 -6.10
N LEU A 316 9.12 -10.44 -5.06
CA LEU A 316 9.29 -9.00 -4.96
C LEU A 316 10.64 -8.64 -4.36
N ARG A 317 11.31 -7.69 -5.00
CA ARG A 317 12.47 -6.98 -4.47
C ARG A 317 12.10 -6.16 -3.24
N LYS A 318 10.98 -5.43 -3.34
CA LYS A 318 10.34 -4.65 -2.28
C LYS A 318 8.91 -4.28 -2.66
N GLU A 319 8.11 -3.95 -1.66
CA GLU A 319 6.75 -3.43 -1.80
C GLU A 319 6.70 -2.00 -1.23
N VAL A 320 6.26 -1.05 -2.05
CA VAL A 320 6.09 0.36 -1.71
C VAL A 320 4.60 0.67 -1.70
N LEU A 321 4.11 1.22 -0.59
CA LEU A 321 2.73 1.61 -0.39
C LEU A 321 2.51 3.05 -0.86
N VAL A 322 1.52 3.26 -1.72
CA VAL A 322 1.08 4.58 -2.20
C VAL A 322 -0.13 5.01 -1.38
N LYS A 323 0.07 5.95 -0.45
CA LYS A 323 -0.95 6.34 0.56
C LYS A 323 -1.85 7.51 0.16
N GLY A 324 -1.50 8.24 -0.89
CA GLY A 324 -2.22 9.44 -1.32
C GLY A 324 -1.62 10.72 -0.71
N PHE A 325 -2.43 11.76 -0.56
CA PHE A 325 -1.98 13.08 -0.09
C PHE A 325 -1.96 13.17 1.44
N CYS A 326 -1.01 13.93 1.98
CA CYS A 326 -1.10 14.49 3.33
C CYS A 326 -1.93 15.80 3.30
N PRO A 327 -2.33 16.38 4.45
CA PRO A 327 -3.10 17.63 4.47
C PRO A 327 -2.42 18.79 3.71
N VAL A 328 -1.09 18.89 3.81
CA VAL A 328 -0.29 19.87 3.05
C VAL A 328 -0.34 19.59 1.54
N GLY A 329 -0.32 18.32 1.15
CA GLY A 329 -0.48 17.89 -0.24
C GLY A 329 -1.87 18.22 -0.80
N ILE A 330 -2.93 18.13 0.01
CA ILE A 330 -4.28 18.53 -0.40
C ILE A 330 -4.32 20.03 -0.69
N ASP A 331 -3.80 20.87 0.20
CA ASP A 331 -3.73 22.33 0.00
C ASP A 331 -2.94 22.67 -1.29
N ALA A 332 -1.74 22.10 -1.44
CA ALA A 332 -0.91 22.30 -2.63
C ALA A 332 -1.62 21.86 -3.92
N PHE A 333 -2.30 20.71 -3.89
CA PHE A 333 -3.06 20.20 -5.02
C PHE A 333 -4.20 21.15 -5.40
N VAL A 334 -5.01 21.60 -4.44
CA VAL A 334 -6.13 22.52 -4.69
C VAL A 334 -5.61 23.83 -5.29
N ARG A 335 -4.55 24.42 -4.73
CA ARG A 335 -3.96 25.66 -5.25
C ARG A 335 -3.42 25.52 -6.68
N LYS A 336 -2.80 24.39 -7.02
CA LYS A 336 -2.34 24.12 -8.41
C LYS A 336 -3.49 23.97 -9.41
N HIS A 337 -4.68 23.55 -8.96
CA HIS A 337 -5.84 23.30 -9.82
C HIS A 337 -6.75 24.52 -10.02
N HIS A 338 -6.53 25.60 -9.27
CA HIS A 338 -7.34 26.81 -9.34
C HIS A 338 -6.45 28.04 -9.58
N ASN A 339 -6.58 28.64 -10.77
CA ASN A 339 -5.88 29.89 -11.10
C ASN A 339 -6.30 31.06 -10.19
N ASP A 340 -7.53 31.04 -9.67
CA ASP A 340 -8.05 32.03 -8.74
C ASP A 340 -7.79 31.59 -7.28
N SER A 341 -6.88 32.31 -6.62
CA SER A 341 -6.50 32.06 -5.22
C SER A 341 -7.68 32.19 -4.25
N THR A 342 -8.68 33.02 -4.56
CA THR A 342 -9.88 33.17 -3.71
C THR A 342 -10.75 31.93 -3.76
N VAL A 343 -10.88 31.32 -4.95
CA VAL A 343 -11.60 30.06 -5.13
C VAL A 343 -10.88 28.93 -4.40
N ALA A 344 -9.56 28.82 -4.56
CA ALA A 344 -8.76 27.82 -3.87
C ALA A 344 -8.95 27.90 -2.35
N SER A 345 -8.88 29.11 -1.79
CA SER A 345 -9.03 29.34 -0.36
C SER A 345 -10.42 28.95 0.16
N ARG A 346 -11.48 29.25 -0.58
CA ARG A 346 -12.86 28.84 -0.23
C ARG A 346 -13.06 27.32 -0.28
N VAL A 347 -12.44 26.64 -1.25
CA VAL A 347 -12.49 25.17 -1.33
C VAL A 347 -11.77 24.55 -0.13
N ILE A 348 -10.59 25.06 0.23
CA ILE A 348 -9.83 24.59 1.38
C ILE A 348 -10.61 24.81 2.69
N GLU A 349 -11.22 25.98 2.87
CA GLU A 349 -12.08 26.28 4.01
C GLU A 349 -13.29 25.32 4.09
N SER A 350 -13.93 25.04 2.95
CA SER A 350 -15.01 24.06 2.87
C SER A 350 -14.56 22.64 3.22
N LEU A 351 -13.32 22.26 2.89
CA LEU A 351 -12.77 20.95 3.27
C LEU A 351 -12.45 20.91 4.77
N GLN A 352 -11.85 21.97 5.33
CA GLN A 352 -11.51 22.03 6.75
C GLN A 352 -12.74 21.99 7.66
N THR A 353 -13.87 22.56 7.21
CA THR A 353 -15.15 22.52 7.94
C THR A 353 -15.89 21.18 7.81
N ASN A 354 -15.58 20.37 6.79
CA ASN A 354 -16.17 19.05 6.56
C ASN A 354 -15.10 17.96 6.66
N THR A 355 -14.90 17.46 7.88
CA THR A 355 -13.87 16.45 8.17
C THR A 355 -14.06 15.16 7.38
N ALA A 356 -15.29 14.71 7.11
CA ALA A 356 -15.54 13.51 6.32
C ALA A 356 -15.05 13.68 4.87
N LEU A 357 -15.37 14.82 4.24
CA LEU A 357 -14.92 15.14 2.89
C LEU A 357 -13.40 15.36 2.82
N LEU A 358 -12.81 16.02 3.82
CA LEU A 358 -11.35 16.12 3.94
C LEU A 358 -10.70 14.74 4.03
N GLY A 359 -11.28 13.83 4.81
CA GLY A 359 -10.88 12.42 4.91
C GLY A 359 -10.85 11.72 3.55
N LEU A 360 -11.85 11.96 2.70
CA LEU A 360 -11.89 11.45 1.32
C LEU A 360 -10.78 12.07 0.45
N CYS A 361 -10.52 13.38 0.57
CA CYS A 361 -9.53 14.10 -0.24
C CYS A 361 -8.07 13.66 -0.03
N HIS A 362 -7.78 12.84 0.98
CA HIS A 362 -6.49 12.13 1.05
C HIS A 362 -6.27 11.21 -0.14
N ILE A 363 -7.34 10.69 -0.75
CA ILE A 363 -7.27 9.94 -2.00
C ILE A 363 -7.33 10.96 -3.16
N PRO A 364 -6.29 11.08 -3.99
CA PRO A 364 -6.20 12.10 -5.04
C PRO A 364 -7.41 12.18 -5.99
N VAL A 365 -8.07 11.05 -6.30
CA VAL A 365 -9.27 11.08 -7.15
C VAL A 365 -10.40 11.91 -6.55
N PHE A 366 -10.62 11.87 -5.23
CA PHE A 366 -11.65 12.66 -4.57
C PHE A 366 -11.25 14.13 -4.50
N CYS A 367 -9.99 14.42 -4.19
CA CYS A 367 -9.46 15.79 -4.23
C CYS A 367 -9.63 16.42 -5.61
N TRP A 368 -9.36 15.66 -6.67
CA TRP A 368 -9.59 16.07 -8.05
C TRP A 368 -11.08 16.33 -8.34
N ILE A 369 -11.98 15.42 -7.96
CA ILE A 369 -13.44 15.59 -8.17
C ILE A 369 -13.93 16.85 -7.45
N VAL A 370 -13.51 17.06 -6.20
CA VAL A 370 -13.91 18.22 -5.40
C VAL A 370 -13.42 19.52 -6.04
N SER A 371 -12.15 19.61 -6.42
CA SER A 371 -11.62 20.79 -7.12
C SER A 371 -12.33 21.02 -8.45
N LYS A 372 -12.71 19.96 -9.17
CA LYS A 372 -13.43 20.08 -10.44
C LYS A 372 -14.86 20.59 -10.26
N CYS A 373 -15.56 20.08 -9.25
CA CYS A 373 -16.97 20.37 -8.95
C CYS A 373 -17.11 21.43 -7.83
N TYR A 374 -16.14 22.34 -7.72
CA TYR A 374 -16.10 23.32 -6.64
C TYR A 374 -17.32 24.25 -6.62
N LYS A 375 -17.93 24.52 -7.78
CA LYS A 375 -19.12 25.37 -7.88
C LYS A 375 -20.33 24.70 -7.23
N GLU A 376 -20.49 23.41 -7.50
CA GLU A 376 -21.52 22.57 -6.90
C GLU A 376 -21.25 22.43 -5.40
N LEU A 377 -20.02 22.11 -4.99
CA LEU A 377 -19.63 22.00 -3.59
C LEU A 377 -19.96 23.27 -2.79
N LEU A 378 -19.52 24.44 -3.27
CA LEU A 378 -19.72 25.72 -2.58
C LEU A 378 -21.19 26.18 -2.63
N GLY A 379 -22.02 25.57 -3.47
CA GLY A 379 -23.47 25.83 -3.57
C GLY A 379 -24.34 24.94 -2.68
N CYS A 380 -23.77 23.89 -2.06
CA CYS A 380 -24.56 22.87 -1.35
C CYS A 380 -25.11 23.28 0.02
N GLY A 381 -24.51 24.25 0.73
CA GLY A 381 -24.89 24.58 2.11
C GLY A 381 -24.89 23.35 3.03
N GLU A 382 -25.99 23.08 3.74
CA GLU A 382 -26.18 21.89 4.59
C GLU A 382 -26.18 20.55 3.81
N GLY A 383 -26.32 20.59 2.49
CA GLY A 383 -26.32 19.42 1.61
C GLY A 383 -24.94 18.90 1.23
N SER A 384 -23.86 19.35 1.88
CA SER A 384 -22.48 19.04 1.47
C SER A 384 -22.20 17.52 1.40
N PRO A 385 -21.32 17.07 0.48
CA PRO A 385 -20.96 15.65 0.35
C PRO A 385 -20.30 15.10 1.63
N GLN A 386 -20.72 13.91 2.07
CA GLN A 386 -20.14 13.23 3.22
C GLN A 386 -19.57 11.85 2.86
N THR A 387 -20.19 11.17 1.89
CA THR A 387 -19.79 9.82 1.48
C THR A 387 -19.13 9.81 0.11
N MET A 388 -18.51 8.69 -0.25
CA MET A 388 -17.99 8.53 -1.61
C MET A 388 -19.13 8.63 -2.63
N THR A 389 -20.30 8.05 -2.32
CA THR A 389 -21.47 8.12 -3.20
C THR A 389 -21.92 9.56 -3.45
N ASP A 390 -21.91 10.44 -2.45
CA ASP A 390 -22.23 11.86 -2.64
C ASP A 390 -21.27 12.52 -3.65
N VAL A 391 -19.96 12.26 -3.52
CA VAL A 391 -18.93 12.83 -4.40
C VAL A 391 -19.10 12.32 -5.84
N TYR A 392 -19.46 11.05 -6.02
CA TYR A 392 -19.75 10.49 -7.34
C TYR A 392 -21.06 11.00 -7.96
N LEU A 393 -22.10 11.24 -7.15
CA LEU A 393 -23.32 11.92 -7.62
C LEU A 393 -23.04 13.36 -8.03
N MET A 394 -22.19 14.07 -7.29
CA MET A 394 -21.78 15.44 -7.61
C MET A 394 -21.04 15.52 -8.95
N VAL A 395 -20.07 14.64 -9.22
CA VAL A 395 -19.37 14.63 -10.53
C VAL A 395 -20.28 14.22 -11.68
N LEU A 396 -21.22 13.29 -11.43
CA LEU A 396 -22.22 12.88 -12.41
C LEU A 396 -23.11 14.06 -12.79
N GLN A 397 -23.63 14.79 -11.80
CA GLN A 397 -24.40 16.00 -12.00
C GLN A 397 -23.61 17.06 -12.78
N HIS A 398 -22.35 17.30 -12.39
CA HIS A 398 -21.47 18.26 -13.04
C HIS A 398 -21.34 17.99 -14.55
N PHE A 399 -21.10 16.75 -14.96
CA PHE A 399 -20.93 16.41 -16.39
C PHE A 399 -22.21 16.53 -17.20
N PHE A 400 -23.36 16.18 -16.65
CA PHE A 400 -24.63 16.35 -17.35
C PHE A 400 -25.04 17.83 -17.48
N GLN A 401 -24.73 18.66 -16.48
CA GLN A 401 -25.14 20.07 -16.47
C GLN A 401 -24.19 20.99 -17.25
N ARG A 402 -22.93 20.59 -17.48
CA ARG A 402 -21.91 21.41 -18.17
C ARG A 402 -22.26 21.78 -19.63
N LYS A 403 -23.18 21.05 -20.27
CA LYS A 403 -23.57 21.27 -21.68
C LYS A 403 -24.98 21.82 -21.89
N VAL A 404 -25.75 22.08 -20.83
CA VAL A 404 -27.10 22.67 -20.94
C VAL A 404 -27.01 24.11 -20.44
N PRO A 405 -27.25 25.14 -21.30
CA PRO A 405 -27.40 26.52 -20.83
C PRO A 405 -28.46 26.57 -19.73
N GLN A 406 -28.23 27.38 -18.71
CA GLN A 406 -29.17 27.58 -17.60
C GLN A 406 -30.56 27.99 -18.12
N GLU A 407 -31.46 27.03 -18.29
CA GLU A 407 -32.89 27.28 -18.17
C GLU A 407 -33.18 27.42 -16.67
N GLN A 408 -32.91 28.61 -16.13
CA GLN A 408 -33.52 29.06 -14.89
C GLN A 408 -35.01 29.23 -15.15
N GLY A 409 -35.80 28.17 -14.92
CA GLY A 409 -37.25 28.27 -14.95
C GLY A 409 -37.96 27.13 -15.67
N ALA A 410 -37.88 25.91 -15.14
CA ALA A 410 -38.94 24.93 -15.34
C ALA A 410 -39.02 24.00 -14.12
N LEU A 411 -40.07 24.16 -13.31
CA LEU A 411 -40.55 23.08 -12.45
C LEU A 411 -40.98 21.92 -13.36
N GLY A 412 -40.09 20.99 -13.65
CA GLY A 412 -40.42 19.86 -14.52
C GLY A 412 -39.25 18.93 -14.81
N LYS A 413 -39.12 17.86 -14.00
CA LYS A 413 -38.17 16.73 -14.07
C LYS A 413 -36.73 17.05 -13.63
N GLY A 414 -36.18 16.26 -12.71
CA GLY A 414 -34.79 16.43 -12.26
C GLY A 414 -33.77 15.93 -13.27
N TRP A 415 -32.52 16.41 -13.13
CA TRP A 415 -31.44 16.19 -14.11
C TRP A 415 -31.18 14.71 -14.39
N LEU A 416 -31.32 13.84 -13.38
CA LEU A 416 -31.12 12.39 -13.54
C LEU A 416 -32.21 11.76 -14.41
N GLN A 417 -33.46 12.22 -14.27
CA GLN A 417 -34.57 11.71 -15.08
C GLN A 417 -34.39 12.10 -16.56
N LYS A 418 -33.87 13.31 -16.83
CA LYS A 418 -33.56 13.77 -18.19
C LYS A 418 -32.51 12.91 -18.89
N HIS A 419 -31.56 12.36 -18.12
CA HIS A 419 -30.44 11.57 -18.65
C HIS A 419 -30.52 10.08 -18.30
N LEU A 420 -31.69 9.60 -17.89
CA LEU A 420 -31.87 8.22 -17.40
C LEU A 420 -31.42 7.18 -18.44
N GLU A 421 -31.80 7.35 -19.70
CA GLU A 421 -31.47 6.40 -20.76
C GLU A 421 -29.95 6.28 -20.95
N THR A 422 -29.23 7.41 -21.02
CA THR A 422 -27.77 7.43 -21.11
C THR A 422 -27.12 6.78 -19.88
N VAL A 423 -27.61 7.06 -18.68
CA VAL A 423 -27.12 6.42 -17.44
C VAL A 423 -27.33 4.91 -17.49
N MET A 424 -28.47 4.44 -17.99
CA MET A 424 -28.77 3.01 -18.12
C MET A 424 -27.87 2.31 -19.14
N ARG A 425 -27.58 2.94 -20.30
CA ARG A 425 -26.67 2.40 -21.32
C ARG A 425 -25.24 2.26 -20.81
N PHE A 426 -24.69 3.32 -20.19
CA PHE A 426 -23.38 3.23 -19.53
C PHE A 426 -23.37 2.22 -18.40
N GLY A 427 -24.46 2.12 -17.64
CA GLY A 427 -24.62 1.16 -16.56
C GLY A 427 -24.62 -0.30 -17.00
N GLN A 428 -25.26 -0.61 -18.14
CA GLN A 428 -25.23 -1.95 -18.73
C GLN A 428 -23.82 -2.33 -19.20
N LEU A 429 -23.17 -1.44 -19.96
CA LEU A 429 -21.79 -1.63 -20.40
C LEU A 429 -20.86 -1.84 -19.20
N ALA A 430 -21.01 -1.02 -18.16
CA ALA A 430 -20.21 -1.12 -16.95
C ALA A 430 -20.40 -2.48 -16.25
N MET A 431 -21.66 -2.95 -16.12
CA MET A 431 -21.98 -4.22 -15.49
C MET A 431 -21.38 -5.40 -16.26
N GLU A 432 -21.56 -5.46 -17.59
CA GLU A 432 -20.96 -6.53 -18.42
C GLU A 432 -19.43 -6.51 -18.31
N GLY A 433 -18.81 -5.32 -18.32
CA GLY A 433 -17.38 -5.18 -18.14
C GLY A 433 -16.88 -5.70 -16.78
N LEU A 434 -17.64 -5.50 -15.70
CA LEU A 434 -17.29 -6.05 -14.38
C LEU A 434 -17.44 -7.58 -14.33
N GLU A 435 -18.48 -8.14 -14.94
CA GLU A 435 -18.73 -9.59 -14.98
C GLU A 435 -17.69 -10.32 -15.85
N THR A 436 -17.27 -9.72 -16.95
CA THR A 436 -16.31 -10.30 -17.91
C THR A 436 -14.87 -9.89 -17.64
N SER A 437 -14.63 -9.03 -16.64
CA SER A 437 -13.32 -8.40 -16.36
C SER A 437 -12.72 -7.75 -17.62
N CYS A 438 -13.58 -7.03 -18.35
CA CYS A 438 -13.25 -6.24 -19.54
C CYS A 438 -13.43 -4.75 -19.22
N TYR A 439 -12.39 -3.96 -19.48
CA TYR A 439 -12.32 -2.56 -19.08
C TYR A 439 -11.96 -1.62 -20.25
N VAL A 440 -11.74 -2.19 -21.44
CA VAL A 440 -11.50 -1.49 -22.70
C VAL A 440 -12.52 -2.01 -23.70
N PHE A 441 -13.26 -1.09 -24.31
CA PHE A 441 -14.42 -1.37 -25.14
C PHE A 441 -14.17 -0.84 -26.56
N PRO A 442 -14.25 -1.69 -27.60
CA PRO A 442 -14.21 -1.23 -28.99
C PRO A 442 -15.47 -0.42 -29.32
N GLU A 443 -15.36 0.53 -30.25
CA GLU A 443 -16.47 1.40 -30.66
C GLU A 443 -17.70 0.60 -31.14
N ALA A 444 -17.49 -0.55 -31.79
CA ALA A 444 -18.56 -1.45 -32.22
C ALA A 444 -19.41 -1.96 -31.06
N GLU A 445 -18.80 -2.24 -29.90
CA GLU A 445 -19.49 -2.68 -28.68
C GLU A 445 -20.28 -1.53 -28.05
N LEU A 446 -19.74 -0.31 -28.05
CA LEU A 446 -20.47 0.89 -27.59
C LEU A 446 -21.75 1.10 -28.42
N ARG A 447 -21.68 0.91 -29.74
CA ARG A 447 -22.84 1.02 -30.64
C ARG A 447 -23.90 -0.07 -30.37
N LYS A 448 -23.49 -1.29 -29.99
CA LYS A 448 -24.42 -2.37 -29.57
C LYS A 448 -25.26 -1.96 -28.36
N TYR A 449 -24.69 -1.19 -27.43
CA TYR A 449 -25.39 -0.61 -26.28
C TYR A 449 -26.14 0.70 -26.58
N GLY A 450 -26.10 1.17 -27.83
CA GLY A 450 -26.75 2.42 -28.24
C GLY A 450 -26.01 3.68 -27.76
N ILE A 451 -24.74 3.58 -27.36
CA ILE A 451 -23.95 4.74 -26.93
C ILE A 451 -23.48 5.52 -28.16
N THR A 452 -23.90 6.77 -28.24
CA THR A 452 -23.62 7.69 -29.37
C THR A 452 -22.36 8.52 -29.14
N GLU A 453 -21.80 9.13 -30.20
CA GLU A 453 -20.68 10.07 -30.06
C GLU A 453 -21.02 11.25 -29.14
N GLN A 454 -22.27 11.73 -29.13
CA GLN A 454 -22.71 12.80 -28.23
C GLN A 454 -22.60 12.40 -26.75
N GLU A 455 -22.94 11.14 -26.44
CA GLU A 455 -22.82 10.57 -25.09
C GLU A 455 -21.35 10.35 -24.70
N ILE A 456 -20.50 9.90 -25.64
CA ILE A 456 -19.05 9.83 -25.43
C ILE A 456 -18.49 11.21 -25.09
N CYS A 457 -18.96 12.26 -25.77
CA CYS A 457 -18.55 13.64 -25.51
C CYS A 457 -19.02 14.19 -24.14
N LEU A 458 -19.82 13.46 -23.35
CA LEU A 458 -20.11 13.81 -21.96
C LEU A 458 -18.86 13.68 -21.06
N GLY A 459 -17.90 12.85 -21.46
CA GLY A 459 -16.60 12.72 -20.80
C GLY A 459 -16.48 11.56 -19.83
N PHE A 460 -17.47 10.67 -19.69
CA PHE A 460 -17.36 9.49 -18.83
C PHE A 460 -16.46 8.38 -19.41
N LEU A 461 -16.34 8.34 -20.75
CA LEU A 461 -15.43 7.48 -21.49
C LEU A 461 -14.28 8.30 -22.08
N ILE A 462 -13.08 7.73 -22.12
CA ILE A 462 -11.89 8.31 -22.74
C ILE A 462 -11.37 7.40 -23.85
N HIS A 463 -10.83 8.01 -24.91
CA HIS A 463 -10.26 7.28 -26.04
C HIS A 463 -8.84 6.77 -25.73
N CYS A 464 -8.59 5.49 -25.96
CA CYS A 464 -7.27 4.86 -25.81
C CYS A 464 -6.38 5.21 -27.02
N LYS A 465 -5.43 6.14 -26.85
CA LYS A 465 -4.60 6.67 -27.96
C LYS A 465 -3.57 5.70 -28.57
N ASP A 466 -3.28 4.58 -27.92
CA ASP A 466 -2.13 3.71 -28.29
C ASP A 466 -2.52 2.42 -29.04
N LEU A 467 -3.81 2.21 -29.36
CA LEU A 467 -4.29 1.00 -30.07
C LEU A 467 -4.56 1.24 -31.57
N SER A 468 -4.33 2.45 -32.07
CA SER A 468 -4.89 2.94 -33.34
C SER A 468 -3.86 3.16 -34.47
N ASP A 469 -2.96 2.20 -34.73
CA ASP A 469 -2.04 2.31 -35.87
C ASP A 469 -2.21 1.21 -36.95
N SER A 470 -3.21 0.34 -36.84
CA SER A 470 -3.47 -0.67 -37.90
C SER A 470 -4.92 -1.10 -38.11
N SER A 471 -5.87 -0.64 -37.29
CA SER A 471 -7.30 -0.90 -37.51
C SER A 471 -8.10 0.38 -37.29
N ASP A 472 -9.08 0.64 -38.16
CA ASP A 472 -10.02 1.76 -38.11
C ASP A 472 -10.99 1.71 -36.89
N CYS A 473 -10.64 0.91 -35.86
CA CYS A 473 -11.46 0.61 -34.70
C CYS A 473 -10.98 1.38 -33.47
N LYS A 474 -11.74 2.40 -33.07
CA LYS A 474 -11.46 3.18 -31.84
C LYS A 474 -11.78 2.35 -30.61
N HIS A 475 -10.96 2.50 -29.57
CA HIS A 475 -11.15 1.84 -28.28
C HIS A 475 -11.35 2.88 -27.18
N TYR A 476 -12.23 2.57 -26.23
CA TYR A 476 -12.65 3.45 -25.16
C TYR A 476 -12.56 2.75 -23.82
N GLU A 477 -12.33 3.51 -22.76
CA GLU A 477 -12.37 3.01 -21.39
C GLU A 477 -13.12 3.98 -20.51
N PHE A 478 -13.69 3.49 -19.40
CA PHE A 478 -14.16 4.40 -18.37
C PHE A 478 -12.97 5.17 -17.83
N LEU A 479 -13.20 6.45 -17.67
CA LEU A 479 -12.25 7.43 -17.18
C LEU A 479 -11.56 7.03 -15.87
N HIS A 480 -12.24 6.26 -15.02
CA HIS A 480 -11.63 5.53 -13.92
C HIS A 480 -12.44 4.28 -13.56
N MET A 481 -11.77 3.25 -13.03
CA MET A 481 -12.41 1.98 -12.65
C MET A 481 -13.57 2.16 -11.66
N THR A 482 -13.43 3.09 -10.72
CA THR A 482 -14.50 3.38 -9.74
C THR A 482 -15.72 4.04 -10.38
N LEU A 483 -15.55 4.78 -11.49
CA LEU A 483 -16.68 5.34 -12.24
C LEU A 483 -17.45 4.23 -12.96
N GLN A 484 -16.75 3.23 -13.52
CA GLN A 484 -17.39 2.02 -14.04
C GLN A 484 -18.18 1.32 -12.92
N CYS A 485 -17.57 1.12 -11.74
CA CYS A 485 -18.28 0.55 -10.59
C CYS A 485 -19.52 1.36 -10.18
N PHE A 486 -19.44 2.69 -10.27
CA PHE A 486 -20.56 3.58 -9.96
C PHE A 486 -21.71 3.48 -10.98
N PHE A 487 -21.40 3.42 -12.27
CA PHE A 487 -22.42 3.19 -13.31
C PHE A 487 -23.07 1.81 -13.20
N ALA A 488 -22.30 0.77 -12.90
CA ALA A 488 -22.85 -0.55 -12.60
C ALA A 488 -23.80 -0.51 -11.38
N ALA A 489 -23.44 0.22 -10.33
CA ALA A 489 -24.31 0.41 -9.16
C ALA A 489 -25.60 1.18 -9.51
N LEU A 490 -25.51 2.24 -10.33
CA LEU A 490 -26.68 2.97 -10.84
C LEU A 490 -27.61 2.05 -11.63
N HIS A 491 -27.06 1.19 -12.49
CA HIS A 491 -27.82 0.19 -13.22
C HIS A 491 -28.58 -0.75 -12.27
N ILE A 492 -27.89 -1.32 -11.28
CA ILE A 492 -28.48 -2.21 -10.26
C ILE A 492 -29.61 -1.52 -9.50
N VAL A 493 -29.49 -0.22 -9.20
CA VAL A 493 -30.49 0.52 -8.41
C VAL A 493 -31.68 0.97 -9.28
N LEU A 494 -31.42 1.53 -10.46
CA LEU A 494 -32.44 2.15 -11.31
C LEU A 494 -33.20 1.18 -12.22
N ASP A 495 -32.62 0.03 -12.57
CA ASP A 495 -33.29 -0.96 -13.42
C ASP A 495 -34.53 -1.54 -12.72
N GLY A 496 -35.72 -1.26 -13.28
CA GLY A 496 -37.00 -1.75 -12.75
C GLY A 496 -37.20 -3.26 -12.93
N ASN A 497 -36.46 -3.88 -13.85
CA ASN A 497 -36.59 -5.30 -14.22
C ASN A 497 -35.50 -6.18 -13.60
N SER A 498 -34.67 -5.62 -12.71
CA SER A 498 -33.54 -6.36 -12.15
C SER A 498 -33.97 -7.64 -11.46
N ASN A 499 -33.27 -8.74 -11.76
CA ASN A 499 -33.48 -10.01 -11.08
C ASN A 499 -33.34 -9.81 -9.56
N ARG A 500 -34.32 -10.31 -8.80
CA ARG A 500 -34.37 -10.15 -7.33
C ARG A 500 -33.14 -10.70 -6.59
N SER A 501 -32.35 -11.54 -7.26
CA SER A 501 -31.11 -12.11 -6.73
C SER A 501 -29.87 -11.24 -6.91
N VAL A 502 -29.88 -10.16 -7.71
CA VAL A 502 -28.68 -9.35 -8.02
C VAL A 502 -28.07 -8.74 -6.75
N ILE A 503 -28.87 -8.03 -5.94
CA ILE A 503 -28.41 -7.47 -4.66
C ILE A 503 -27.93 -8.60 -3.73
N PRO A 504 -28.71 -9.67 -3.44
CA PRO A 504 -28.20 -10.78 -2.66
C PRO A 504 -26.88 -11.37 -3.14
N LYS A 505 -26.70 -11.59 -4.46
CA LYS A 505 -25.45 -12.11 -5.03
C LYS A 505 -24.28 -11.16 -4.81
N LEU A 506 -24.50 -9.85 -4.98
CA LEU A 506 -23.50 -8.81 -4.75
C LEU A 506 -22.95 -8.82 -3.31
N PHE A 507 -23.79 -9.15 -2.33
CA PHE A 507 -23.39 -9.26 -0.92
C PHE A 507 -23.08 -10.70 -0.46
N GLN A 508 -23.25 -11.74 -1.31
CA GLN A 508 -23.06 -13.16 -0.95
C GLN A 508 -21.83 -13.83 -1.55
N SER A 509 -21.30 -13.33 -2.69
CA SER A 509 -20.13 -13.86 -3.39
C SER A 509 -18.90 -14.10 -2.50
N GLN A 510 -18.89 -13.52 -1.31
CA GLN A 510 -17.79 -13.43 -0.36
C GLN A 510 -17.63 -14.64 0.57
N TYR A 511 -18.67 -15.46 0.75
CA TYR A 511 -18.61 -16.57 1.73
C TYR A 511 -18.12 -17.90 1.15
N ARG A 512 -17.95 -18.02 -0.19
CA ARG A 512 -17.52 -19.27 -0.84
C ARG A 512 -16.06 -19.64 -0.57
N GLN A 513 -15.18 -18.69 -0.25
CA GLN A 513 -13.78 -18.99 0.11
C GLN A 513 -13.64 -19.57 1.54
N LEU A 514 -14.55 -19.26 2.46
CA LEU A 514 -14.50 -19.73 3.85
C LEU A 514 -14.76 -21.23 4.00
N SER A 515 -15.53 -21.85 3.10
CA SER A 515 -15.76 -23.31 3.10
C SER A 515 -14.61 -24.12 2.51
N GLY A 516 -13.72 -23.50 1.74
CA GLY A 516 -12.54 -24.16 1.16
C GLY A 516 -11.40 -24.31 2.17
N ILE A 517 -11.16 -23.27 2.98
CA ILE A 517 -10.03 -23.24 3.92
C ILE A 517 -10.26 -24.17 5.13
N THR A 518 -11.52 -24.42 5.52
CA THR A 518 -11.84 -25.35 6.63
C THR A 518 -11.74 -26.83 6.24
N ARG A 519 -11.64 -27.18 4.96
CA ARG A 519 -11.52 -28.57 4.49
C ARG A 519 -10.09 -29.08 4.37
N VAL A 520 -9.08 -28.20 4.40
CA VAL A 520 -7.68 -28.61 4.27
C VAL A 520 -7.11 -29.19 5.58
N CYS A 521 -7.80 -29.04 6.71
CA CYS A 521 -7.34 -29.51 8.03
C CYS A 521 -8.04 -30.78 8.56
N LEU A 522 -8.90 -31.45 7.79
CA LEU A 522 -9.51 -32.72 8.22
C LEU A 522 -9.44 -33.73 7.06
N GLY A 523 -8.58 -34.74 7.24
CA GLY A 523 -8.31 -35.76 6.23
C GLY A 523 -9.47 -36.71 5.94
N HIS A 524 -9.37 -37.30 4.75
CA HIS A 524 -10.02 -38.50 4.21
C HIS A 524 -11.53 -38.46 3.83
N CYS A 525 -11.73 -38.61 2.51
CA CYS A 525 -12.78 -39.33 1.80
C CYS A 525 -14.24 -38.83 1.92
N ILE A 526 -14.74 -38.13 0.88
CA ILE A 526 -15.91 -38.55 0.07
C ILE A 526 -15.77 -37.92 -1.33
N ASP A 527 -15.58 -38.76 -2.35
CA ASP A 527 -15.70 -38.41 -3.77
C ASP A 527 -17.14 -38.04 -4.12
N ARG A 528 -17.35 -36.81 -4.60
CA ARG A 528 -18.37 -36.50 -5.60
C ARG A 528 -17.83 -35.42 -6.54
N PRO A 529 -17.90 -35.61 -7.86
CA PRO A 529 -17.52 -34.57 -8.81
C PRO A 529 -18.58 -33.48 -8.75
N LEU A 530 -18.21 -32.31 -8.22
CA LEU A 530 -18.96 -31.08 -8.45
C LEU A 530 -18.45 -30.53 -9.78
N GLU A 531 -19.38 -30.42 -10.72
CA GLU A 531 -19.22 -29.84 -12.05
C GLU A 531 -18.45 -28.50 -11.99
N ASP A 532 -17.62 -28.29 -13.01
CA ASP A 532 -16.84 -27.08 -13.27
C ASP A 532 -17.69 -25.80 -13.14
N ASP A 533 -17.58 -25.11 -12.01
CA ASP A 533 -18.16 -23.78 -11.81
C ASP A 533 -17.00 -22.80 -11.61
N VAL A 534 -16.65 -22.13 -12.71
CA VAL A 534 -15.56 -21.16 -12.85
C VAL A 534 -15.44 -20.27 -11.61
N ASN A 535 -14.25 -20.26 -11.02
CA ASN A 535 -13.82 -19.40 -9.91
C ASN A 535 -14.22 -17.93 -10.14
N THR A 536 -15.41 -17.51 -9.72
CA THR A 536 -15.72 -16.09 -9.51
C THR A 536 -15.07 -15.67 -8.19
N ALA A 537 -13.74 -15.59 -8.18
CA ALA A 537 -13.01 -14.91 -7.12
C ALA A 537 -13.59 -13.50 -6.99
N GLU A 538 -13.83 -13.08 -5.76
CA GLU A 538 -14.39 -11.77 -5.47
C GLU A 538 -13.51 -10.68 -6.10
N THR A 539 -14.04 -9.94 -7.08
CA THR A 539 -13.32 -8.80 -7.63
C THR A 539 -13.51 -7.59 -6.69
N PRO A 540 -12.44 -6.89 -6.30
CA PRO A 540 -12.55 -5.66 -5.50
C PRO A 540 -13.45 -4.58 -6.15
N ASN A 541 -13.72 -4.70 -7.45
CA ASN A 541 -14.67 -3.87 -8.18
C ASN A 541 -16.13 -4.14 -7.79
N LEU A 542 -16.53 -5.39 -7.57
CA LEU A 542 -17.87 -5.72 -7.08
C LEU A 542 -18.10 -5.22 -5.65
N GLN A 543 -17.06 -5.26 -4.80
CA GLN A 543 -17.11 -4.64 -3.48
C GLN A 543 -17.36 -3.13 -3.57
N MET A 544 -16.69 -2.45 -4.49
CA MET A 544 -16.89 -1.02 -4.74
C MET A 544 -18.31 -0.73 -5.27
N ALA A 545 -18.82 -1.52 -6.21
CA ALA A 545 -20.19 -1.40 -6.69
C ALA A 545 -21.21 -1.57 -5.56
N ALA A 546 -21.01 -2.52 -4.64
CA ALA A 546 -21.87 -2.72 -3.47
C ALA A 546 -21.87 -1.55 -2.48
N LYS A 547 -20.71 -0.90 -2.28
CA LYS A 547 -20.62 0.35 -1.50
C LYS A 547 -21.50 1.42 -2.12
N PHE A 548 -21.41 1.62 -3.44
CA PHE A 548 -22.25 2.57 -4.16
C PHE A 548 -23.73 2.20 -4.15
N VAL A 549 -24.09 0.92 -4.33
CA VAL A 549 -25.49 0.45 -4.20
C VAL A 549 -26.04 0.80 -2.82
N SER A 550 -25.25 0.59 -1.77
CA SER A 550 -25.63 0.94 -0.40
C SER A 550 -25.88 2.44 -0.26
N GLY A 551 -24.96 3.27 -0.74
CA GLY A 551 -25.12 4.73 -0.67
C GLY A 551 -26.27 5.26 -1.51
N LEU A 552 -26.46 4.76 -2.74
CA LEU A 552 -27.56 5.15 -3.61
C LEU A 552 -28.92 4.78 -3.00
N LEU A 553 -29.02 3.65 -2.30
CA LEU A 553 -30.24 3.22 -1.62
C LEU A 553 -30.50 3.90 -0.28
N SER A 554 -29.67 4.87 0.13
CA SER A 554 -29.88 5.66 1.33
C SER A 554 -31.13 6.55 1.24
N GLN A 555 -31.68 6.89 2.40
CA GLN A 555 -32.79 7.84 2.49
C GLN A 555 -32.45 9.22 1.91
N ARG A 556 -31.17 9.63 1.97
CA ARG A 556 -30.68 10.91 1.46
C ARG A 556 -30.84 11.05 -0.05
N HIS A 557 -30.63 9.97 -0.81
CA HIS A 557 -30.73 9.99 -2.27
C HIS A 557 -32.12 9.59 -2.80
N ARG A 558 -33.03 9.19 -1.92
CA ARG A 558 -34.35 8.68 -2.30
C ARG A 558 -35.16 9.67 -3.13
N ILE A 559 -35.11 10.96 -2.80
CA ILE A 559 -35.83 12.00 -3.55
C ILE A 559 -35.32 12.08 -5.00
N LEU A 560 -33.99 12.16 -5.19
CA LEU A 560 -33.36 12.20 -6.50
C LEU A 560 -33.70 10.96 -7.34
N LEU A 561 -33.55 9.76 -6.76
CA LEU A 561 -33.76 8.51 -7.49
C LEU A 561 -35.24 8.24 -7.78
N SER A 562 -36.16 8.69 -6.93
CA SER A 562 -37.61 8.51 -7.13
C SER A 562 -38.15 9.20 -8.38
N GLN A 563 -37.40 10.17 -8.93
CA GLN A 563 -37.72 10.82 -10.20
C GLN A 563 -37.50 9.90 -11.40
N SER A 564 -36.62 8.90 -11.26
CA SER A 564 -36.19 8.00 -12.32
C SER A 564 -36.60 6.54 -12.10
N CYS A 565 -36.98 6.16 -10.88
CA CYS A 565 -37.36 4.79 -10.52
C CYS A 565 -38.54 4.80 -9.51
N PRO A 566 -39.52 3.89 -9.62
CA PRO A 566 -40.65 3.84 -8.69
C PRO A 566 -40.19 3.71 -7.22
N ALA A 567 -40.76 4.52 -6.33
CA ALA A 567 -40.40 4.54 -4.91
C ALA A 567 -40.56 3.17 -4.22
N ALA A 568 -41.54 2.36 -4.63
CA ALA A 568 -41.75 1.01 -4.11
C ALA A 568 -40.59 0.06 -4.48
N THR A 569 -40.05 0.17 -5.69
CA THR A 569 -38.89 -0.61 -6.15
C THR A 569 -37.64 -0.25 -5.35
N LEU A 570 -37.39 1.06 -5.18
CA LEU A 570 -36.27 1.56 -4.38
C LEU A 570 -36.36 1.10 -2.92
N GLU A 571 -37.54 1.16 -2.32
CA GLU A 571 -37.75 0.72 -0.94
C GLU A 571 -37.52 -0.78 -0.78
N TRP A 572 -38.02 -1.59 -1.71
CA TRP A 572 -37.76 -3.03 -1.69
C TRP A 572 -36.27 -3.34 -1.84
N LYS A 573 -35.55 -2.67 -2.76
CA LYS A 573 -34.10 -2.82 -2.95
C LYS A 573 -33.33 -2.42 -1.70
N SER A 574 -33.67 -1.29 -1.07
CA SER A 574 -33.08 -0.84 0.19
C SER A 574 -33.28 -1.88 1.30
N LYS A 575 -34.51 -2.39 1.50
CA LYS A 575 -34.79 -3.47 2.46
C LYS A 575 -33.98 -4.74 2.20
N GLN A 576 -33.73 -5.11 0.93
CA GLN A 576 -32.86 -6.23 0.60
C GLN A 576 -31.39 -5.95 0.96
N ALA A 577 -30.88 -4.76 0.66
CA ALA A 577 -29.52 -4.38 1.02
C ALA A 577 -29.31 -4.41 2.54
N VAL A 578 -30.21 -3.80 3.33
CA VAL A 578 -30.19 -3.85 4.80
C VAL A 578 -30.22 -5.28 5.32
N LYS A 579 -31.09 -6.13 4.76
CA LYS A 579 -31.16 -7.56 5.13
C LYS A 579 -29.84 -8.29 4.84
N CYS A 580 -29.19 -8.00 3.72
CA CYS A 580 -27.89 -8.56 3.37
C CYS A 580 -26.79 -8.10 4.33
N LEU A 581 -26.72 -6.81 4.64
CA LEU A 581 -25.77 -6.25 5.60
C LEU A 581 -25.94 -6.86 7.00
N SER A 582 -27.18 -6.90 7.51
CA SER A 582 -27.49 -7.49 8.81
C SER A 582 -27.10 -8.98 8.86
N LYS A 583 -27.41 -9.75 7.81
CA LYS A 583 -26.99 -11.16 7.72
C LYS A 583 -25.47 -11.30 7.63
N GLY A 584 -24.80 -10.42 6.89
CA GLY A 584 -23.34 -10.42 6.76
C GLY A 584 -22.66 -10.21 8.10
N MET A 585 -23.09 -9.17 8.83
CA MET A 585 -22.62 -8.87 10.19
C MET A 585 -22.88 -10.05 11.14
N GLN A 586 -24.10 -10.60 11.15
CA GLN A 586 -24.43 -11.76 11.99
C GLN A 586 -23.59 -13.01 11.68
N ARG A 587 -23.28 -13.26 10.40
CA ARG A 587 -22.40 -14.39 10.01
C ARG A 587 -21.00 -14.18 10.56
N HIS A 588 -20.46 -12.97 10.46
CA HIS A 588 -19.16 -12.61 11.00
C HIS A 588 -19.07 -12.82 12.51
N PHE A 589 -20.16 -12.51 13.23
CA PHE A 589 -20.22 -12.74 14.67
C PHE A 589 -20.40 -14.20 15.06
N ARG A 590 -21.12 -14.99 14.24
CA ARG A 590 -21.28 -16.43 14.46
C ARG A 590 -20.00 -17.22 14.20
N SER A 591 -19.09 -16.71 13.37
CA SER A 591 -17.77 -17.33 13.18
C SER A 591 -16.80 -17.11 14.34
N ILE A 592 -17.17 -16.32 15.36
CA ILE A 592 -16.35 -16.17 16.57
C ILE A 592 -16.60 -17.34 17.51
N SER A 593 -15.54 -18.04 17.88
CA SER A 593 -15.59 -19.09 18.90
C SER A 593 -16.16 -18.58 20.23
N ARG A 594 -16.81 -19.46 20.98
CA ARG A 594 -17.21 -19.14 22.36
C ARG A 594 -15.96 -18.90 23.21
N PRO A 595 -15.95 -17.87 24.07
CA PRO A 595 -14.82 -17.67 24.98
C PRO A 595 -14.69 -18.87 25.93
N VAL A 596 -13.46 -19.15 26.34
CA VAL A 596 -13.18 -20.11 27.42
C VAL A 596 -13.73 -19.54 28.73
N GLU A 597 -14.16 -20.39 29.64
CA GLU A 597 -14.68 -19.96 30.94
C GLU A 597 -13.64 -19.11 31.69
N GLY A 598 -14.01 -17.87 32.05
CA GLY A 598 -13.11 -16.90 32.67
C GLY A 598 -12.40 -15.95 31.69
N GLU A 599 -12.40 -16.22 30.39
CA GLU A 599 -11.83 -15.32 29.37
C GLU A 599 -12.88 -14.40 28.77
N LYS A 600 -12.48 -13.15 28.51
CA LYS A 600 -13.32 -12.18 27.82
C LYS A 600 -13.20 -12.36 26.31
N LYS A 601 -14.32 -12.18 25.60
CA LYS A 601 -14.41 -12.44 24.16
C LYS A 601 -13.64 -11.38 23.36
N SER A 602 -12.64 -11.82 22.59
CA SER A 602 -11.98 -10.98 21.57
C SER A 602 -12.36 -11.44 20.17
N MET A 603 -12.54 -10.49 19.25
CA MET A 603 -12.85 -10.77 17.85
C MET A 603 -11.71 -10.29 16.96
N HIS A 604 -11.19 -11.19 16.13
CA HIS A 604 -10.40 -10.78 14.97
C HIS A 604 -11.33 -10.53 13.80
N ALA A 605 -11.47 -9.26 13.41
CA ALA A 605 -12.28 -8.87 12.28
C ALA A 605 -11.54 -9.20 10.97
N MET A 606 -12.29 -9.62 9.95
CA MET A 606 -11.73 -9.95 8.62
C MET A 606 -11.91 -8.73 7.69
N PRO A 607 -11.21 -8.65 6.55
CA PRO A 607 -11.41 -7.57 5.57
C PRO A 607 -12.88 -7.36 5.17
N SER A 608 -13.68 -8.43 5.08
CA SER A 608 -15.12 -8.37 4.81
C SER A 608 -15.91 -7.61 5.87
N PHE A 609 -15.50 -7.63 7.15
CA PHE A 609 -16.12 -6.84 8.21
C PHE A 609 -15.94 -5.34 7.94
N VAL A 610 -14.72 -4.91 7.60
CA VAL A 610 -14.45 -3.50 7.27
C VAL A 610 -15.29 -3.08 6.06
N TRP A 611 -15.35 -3.91 5.02
CA TRP A 611 -16.21 -3.64 3.87
C TRP A 611 -17.70 -3.51 4.24
N LEU A 612 -18.25 -4.40 5.07
CA LEU A 612 -19.63 -4.29 5.56
C LEU A 612 -19.87 -2.98 6.32
N ILE A 613 -18.94 -2.61 7.20
CA ILE A 613 -18.97 -1.33 7.93
C ILE A 613 -18.97 -0.15 6.96
N THR A 614 -18.14 -0.19 5.91
CA THR A 614 -18.15 0.88 4.89
C THR A 614 -19.46 0.93 4.10
N CYS A 615 -20.11 -0.20 3.82
CA CYS A 615 -21.41 -0.20 3.16
C CYS A 615 -22.51 0.39 4.06
N ILE A 616 -22.50 0.06 5.36
CA ILE A 616 -23.41 0.64 6.35
C ILE A 616 -23.19 2.16 6.46
N TYR A 617 -21.92 2.60 6.46
CA TYR A 617 -21.58 4.02 6.43
C TYR A 617 -22.12 4.69 5.16
N GLU A 618 -21.93 4.11 3.97
CA GLU A 618 -22.47 4.70 2.74
C GLU A 618 -24.00 4.85 2.77
N MET A 619 -24.74 3.92 3.41
CA MET A 619 -26.20 4.05 3.60
C MET A 619 -26.60 5.25 4.47
N GLN A 620 -25.73 5.73 5.37
CA GLN A 620 -26.02 6.82 6.32
C GLN A 620 -27.29 6.62 7.16
N GLU A 621 -27.74 5.38 7.36
CA GLU A 621 -28.90 5.04 8.19
C GLU A 621 -28.47 4.61 9.61
N SER A 622 -28.63 5.49 10.59
CA SER A 622 -28.20 5.23 11.98
C SER A 622 -28.92 4.02 12.60
N GLY A 623 -30.17 3.76 12.22
CA GLY A 623 -30.89 2.55 12.65
C GLY A 623 -30.21 1.26 12.19
N VAL A 624 -29.76 1.21 10.93
CA VAL A 624 -29.02 0.07 10.36
C VAL A 624 -27.68 -0.11 11.07
N ALA A 625 -26.96 0.99 11.35
CA ALA A 625 -25.71 0.94 12.10
C ALA A 625 -25.92 0.42 13.54
N LYS A 626 -26.94 0.90 14.23
CA LYS A 626 -27.31 0.45 15.58
C LYS A 626 -27.65 -1.04 15.58
N ASP A 627 -28.49 -1.49 14.66
CA ASP A 627 -28.89 -2.91 14.55
C ASP A 627 -27.71 -3.82 14.18
N ALA A 628 -26.77 -3.33 13.37
CA ALA A 628 -25.57 -4.05 12.98
C ALA A 628 -24.65 -4.36 14.17
N VAL A 629 -24.59 -3.47 15.16
CA VAL A 629 -23.73 -3.63 16.35
C VAL A 629 -24.47 -4.03 17.63
N ALA A 630 -25.81 -4.05 17.62
CA ALA A 630 -26.63 -4.30 18.81
C ALA A 630 -26.33 -5.64 19.51
N LYS A 631 -25.86 -6.65 18.78
CA LYS A 631 -25.54 -7.99 19.30
C LYS A 631 -24.05 -8.23 19.49
N ILE A 632 -23.23 -7.19 19.38
CA ILE A 632 -21.78 -7.30 19.58
C ILE A 632 -21.49 -7.30 21.07
N GLU A 633 -21.02 -8.44 21.55
CA GLU A 633 -20.50 -8.61 22.90
C GLU A 633 -19.02 -9.01 22.79
N VAL A 634 -18.14 -8.04 22.59
CA VAL A 634 -16.69 -8.25 22.53
C VAL A 634 -15.99 -7.23 23.41
N GLU A 635 -15.01 -7.67 24.19
CA GLU A 635 -14.16 -6.75 24.93
C GLU A 635 -13.11 -6.13 24.00
N HIS A 636 -12.63 -6.89 23.01
CA HIS A 636 -11.58 -6.45 22.10
C HIS A 636 -11.95 -6.70 20.64
N LEU A 637 -11.84 -5.64 19.83
CA LEU A 637 -12.01 -5.66 18.39
C LEU A 637 -10.65 -5.51 17.71
N LYS A 638 -10.13 -6.61 17.16
CA LYS A 638 -8.81 -6.67 16.51
C LYS A 638 -8.94 -6.54 15.00
N LEU A 639 -8.49 -5.42 14.48
CA LEU A 639 -8.55 -4.98 13.08
C LEU A 639 -7.14 -4.72 12.55
N THR A 640 -6.20 -5.62 12.84
CA THR A 640 -4.79 -5.48 12.46
C THR A 640 -4.59 -5.85 10.99
N TYR A 641 -3.72 -5.14 10.27
CA TYR A 641 -3.42 -5.41 8.85
C TYR A 641 -4.67 -5.42 7.93
N CYS A 642 -5.67 -4.60 8.26
CA CYS A 642 -6.95 -4.53 7.53
C CYS A 642 -6.99 -3.40 6.49
N ASN A 643 -5.85 -2.76 6.22
CA ASN A 643 -5.70 -1.57 5.36
C ASN A 643 -6.64 -0.42 5.73
N ILE A 644 -6.77 -0.14 7.04
CA ILE A 644 -7.65 0.91 7.54
C ILE A 644 -6.96 2.27 7.36
N GLY A 645 -7.52 3.12 6.51
CA GLY A 645 -7.14 4.53 6.35
C GLY A 645 -8.13 5.49 7.01
N PRO A 646 -8.01 6.81 6.74
CA PRO A 646 -8.93 7.81 7.25
C PRO A 646 -10.40 7.55 6.86
N VAL A 647 -10.66 7.09 5.64
CA VAL A 647 -12.02 6.79 5.14
C VAL A 647 -12.66 5.63 5.91
N GLU A 648 -11.90 4.55 6.12
CA GLU A 648 -12.37 3.42 6.93
C GLU A 648 -12.55 3.82 8.40
N CYS A 649 -11.71 4.73 8.92
CA CYS A 649 -11.87 5.29 10.26
C CYS A 649 -13.20 6.04 10.44
N THR A 650 -13.59 6.87 9.46
CA THR A 650 -14.89 7.55 9.47
C THR A 650 -16.04 6.55 9.52
N ALA A 651 -15.98 5.50 8.69
CA ALA A 651 -16.99 4.46 8.65
C ALA A 651 -17.04 3.65 9.96
N LEU A 652 -15.88 3.29 10.53
CA LEU A 652 -15.78 2.63 11.83
C LEU A 652 -16.39 3.50 12.93
N ALA A 653 -16.03 4.78 12.99
CA ALA A 653 -16.56 5.68 14.00
C ALA A 653 -18.09 5.83 13.90
N TYR A 654 -18.62 5.92 12.68
CA TYR A 654 -20.06 6.01 12.43
C TYR A 654 -20.82 4.81 12.98
N VAL A 655 -20.27 3.60 12.85
CA VAL A 655 -20.95 2.37 13.29
C VAL A 655 -20.67 2.05 14.75
N LEU A 656 -19.41 2.11 15.18
CA LEU A 656 -18.98 1.72 16.52
C LEU A 656 -19.50 2.67 17.61
N LYS A 657 -19.80 3.94 17.32
CA LYS A 657 -20.42 4.87 18.29
C LYS A 657 -21.73 4.37 18.89
N HIS A 658 -22.37 3.38 18.25
CA HIS A 658 -23.62 2.75 18.69
C HIS A 658 -23.43 1.46 19.51
N LEU A 659 -22.19 1.07 19.80
CA LEU A 659 -21.90 -0.10 20.63
C LEU A 659 -22.53 0.06 22.02
N PRO A 660 -23.19 -1.00 22.55
CA PRO A 660 -23.81 -0.93 23.87
C PRO A 660 -22.78 -0.99 25.02
N ASN A 661 -21.64 -1.65 24.77
CA ASN A 661 -20.60 -1.89 25.77
C ASN A 661 -19.26 -1.31 25.31
N PRO A 662 -18.42 -0.84 26.25
CA PRO A 662 -17.08 -0.36 25.91
C PRO A 662 -16.22 -1.44 25.26
N VAL A 663 -15.40 -1.05 24.29
CA VAL A 663 -14.55 -1.96 23.51
C VAL A 663 -13.10 -1.48 23.49
N GLY A 664 -12.16 -2.43 23.45
CA GLY A 664 -10.77 -2.19 23.14
C GLY A 664 -10.57 -2.28 21.64
N LEU A 665 -10.33 -1.15 21.00
CA LEU A 665 -10.16 -1.05 19.56
C LEU A 665 -8.68 -1.18 19.19
N GLN A 666 -8.33 -2.27 18.49
CA GLN A 666 -6.96 -2.55 18.07
C GLN A 666 -6.83 -2.40 16.55
N LEU A 667 -6.14 -1.33 16.14
CA LEU A 667 -5.91 -0.93 14.74
C LEU A 667 -4.43 -1.01 14.36
N ASP A 668 -3.65 -1.86 15.03
CA ASP A 668 -2.21 -2.01 14.79
C ASP A 668 -1.89 -2.36 13.31
N TYR A 669 -0.81 -1.81 12.78
CA TYR A 669 -0.33 -2.05 11.41
C TYR A 669 -1.37 -1.70 10.33
N ASN A 670 -1.93 -0.50 10.43
CA ASN A 670 -2.78 0.12 9.42
C ASN A 670 -2.22 1.49 9.04
N THR A 671 -2.98 2.31 8.33
CA THR A 671 -2.58 3.68 8.01
C THR A 671 -3.63 4.70 8.39
N VAL A 672 -3.96 4.66 9.68
CA VAL A 672 -4.87 5.61 10.32
C VAL A 672 -4.32 7.03 10.16
N GLY A 673 -3.06 7.29 10.53
CA GLY A 673 -2.46 8.63 10.52
C GLY A 673 -3.23 9.65 11.39
N ASP A 674 -2.81 10.91 11.35
CA ASP A 674 -3.43 11.96 12.18
C ASP A 674 -4.90 12.20 11.83
N VAL A 675 -5.22 12.15 10.53
CA VAL A 675 -6.59 12.36 10.07
C VAL A 675 -7.47 11.17 10.43
N GLY A 676 -7.00 9.93 10.31
CA GLY A 676 -7.79 8.79 10.78
C GLY A 676 -8.03 8.83 12.28
N VAL A 677 -7.09 9.32 13.09
CA VAL A 677 -7.30 9.55 14.52
C VAL A 677 -8.43 10.55 14.75
N GLU A 678 -8.44 11.67 14.02
CA GLU A 678 -9.52 12.65 14.05
C GLU A 678 -10.88 12.05 13.64
N GLN A 679 -10.90 11.19 12.62
CA GLN A 679 -12.12 10.51 12.19
C GLN A 679 -12.65 9.49 13.21
N LEU A 680 -11.78 8.95 14.09
CA LEU A 680 -12.18 8.01 15.16
C LEU A 680 -12.77 8.70 16.40
N LEU A 681 -12.57 10.00 16.58
CA LEU A 681 -13.03 10.73 17.77
C LEU A 681 -14.54 10.56 18.08
N PRO A 682 -15.46 10.46 17.10
CA PRO A 682 -16.89 10.25 17.37
C PRO A 682 -17.24 8.93 18.06
N CYS A 683 -16.37 7.91 18.02
CA CYS A 683 -16.59 6.66 18.75
C CYS A 683 -15.67 6.50 19.98
N LEU A 684 -14.86 7.50 20.33
CA LEU A 684 -13.90 7.36 21.43
C LEU A 684 -14.58 7.14 22.79
N HIS A 685 -15.81 7.61 22.98
CA HIS A 685 -16.57 7.42 24.24
C HIS A 685 -16.92 5.95 24.52
N VAL A 686 -16.99 5.10 23.48
CA VAL A 686 -17.16 3.64 23.65
C VAL A 686 -15.84 2.89 23.70
N CYS A 687 -14.69 3.56 23.52
CA CYS A 687 -13.39 2.90 23.50
C CYS A 687 -12.76 2.91 24.89
N HIS A 688 -12.58 1.73 25.51
CA HIS A 688 -11.79 1.64 26.75
C HIS A 688 -10.29 1.56 26.53
N ALA A 689 -9.90 1.02 25.38
CA ALA A 689 -8.52 0.91 24.95
C ALA A 689 -8.39 1.23 23.47
N LEU A 690 -7.31 1.91 23.10
CA LEU A 690 -6.98 2.21 21.72
C LEU A 690 -5.54 1.79 21.43
N TYR A 691 -5.37 0.88 20.48
CA TYR A 691 -4.06 0.40 20.02
C TYR A 691 -3.87 0.83 18.57
N LEU A 692 -2.85 1.66 18.35
CA LEU A 692 -2.52 2.32 17.11
C LEU A 692 -1.05 2.12 16.78
N ARG A 693 -0.56 0.89 16.97
CA ARG A 693 0.82 0.54 16.63
C ARG A 693 1.08 0.72 15.14
N ASN A 694 2.22 1.29 14.75
CA ASN A 694 2.63 1.36 13.34
C ASN A 694 1.55 1.96 12.44
N ASN A 695 1.11 3.18 12.75
CA ASN A 695 0.00 3.86 12.06
C ASN A 695 0.36 5.25 11.52
N ASN A 696 1.64 5.62 11.53
CA ASN A 696 2.14 6.90 11.02
C ASN A 696 1.44 8.11 11.69
N ILE A 697 1.28 8.05 13.01
CA ILE A 697 0.68 9.13 13.81
C ILE A 697 1.77 10.08 14.29
N SER A 698 1.55 11.39 14.19
CA SER A 698 2.42 12.45 14.68
C SER A 698 1.87 13.07 15.97
N ASP A 699 2.58 14.05 16.50
CA ASP A 699 2.18 14.78 17.71
C ASP A 699 0.81 15.49 17.54
N GLU A 700 0.47 15.92 16.32
CA GLU A 700 -0.82 16.57 16.01
C GLU A 700 -2.00 15.60 16.15
N GLY A 701 -1.84 14.34 15.72
CA GLY A 701 -2.85 13.31 15.94
C GLY A 701 -3.08 13.05 17.44
N ILE A 702 -1.99 13.05 18.23
CA ILE A 702 -2.07 12.87 19.69
C ILE A 702 -2.72 14.05 20.39
N ARG A 703 -2.42 15.27 19.96
CA ARG A 703 -3.09 16.48 20.47
C ARG A 703 -4.61 16.34 20.37
N LYS A 704 -5.12 16.05 19.17
CA LYS A 704 -6.57 15.88 18.93
C LYS A 704 -7.17 14.71 19.71
N LEU A 705 -6.46 13.58 19.77
CA LEU A 705 -6.90 12.40 20.52
C LEU A 705 -7.04 12.70 22.01
N VAL A 706 -6.06 13.38 22.60
CA VAL A 706 -6.06 13.73 24.02
C VAL A 706 -7.16 14.74 24.32
N GLU A 707 -7.31 15.79 23.50
CA GLU A 707 -8.37 16.80 23.67
C GLU A 707 -9.77 16.17 23.78
N LYS A 708 -10.03 15.10 23.00
CA LYS A 708 -11.27 14.32 23.16
C LYS A 708 -11.22 13.33 24.32
N GLY A 709 -10.12 12.61 24.48
CA GLY A 709 -9.96 11.48 25.40
C GLY A 709 -10.09 11.85 26.88
N VAL A 710 -9.73 13.08 27.25
CA VAL A 710 -9.93 13.58 28.62
C VAL A 710 -11.41 13.54 29.02
N HIS A 711 -12.32 13.79 28.07
CA HIS A 711 -13.76 13.80 28.28
C HIS A 711 -14.44 12.42 28.12
N CYS A 712 -13.70 11.39 27.70
CA CYS A 712 -14.23 10.04 27.51
C CYS A 712 -14.01 9.20 28.78
N GLU A 713 -15.07 8.92 29.55
CA GLU A 713 -14.97 8.19 30.84
C GLU A 713 -14.39 6.78 30.69
N CYS A 714 -14.75 6.08 29.62
CA CYS A 714 -14.28 4.72 29.35
C CYS A 714 -12.79 4.65 29.01
N PHE A 715 -12.17 5.73 28.52
CA PHE A 715 -10.86 5.71 27.88
C PHE A 715 -9.72 5.55 28.91
N GLN A 716 -9.14 4.34 28.95
CA GLN A 716 -8.20 3.93 30.01
C GLN A 716 -6.82 3.50 29.49
N LYS A 717 -6.72 3.10 28.22
CA LYS A 717 -5.47 2.53 27.68
C LYS A 717 -5.16 3.11 26.31
N LEU A 718 -3.90 3.51 26.12
CA LEU A 718 -3.37 4.01 24.85
C LEU A 718 -2.05 3.34 24.52
N ALA A 719 -1.96 2.77 23.31
CA ALA A 719 -0.74 2.19 22.78
C ALA A 719 -0.41 2.76 21.40
N LEU A 720 0.75 3.38 21.29
CA LEU A 720 1.21 4.14 20.12
C LEU A 720 2.62 3.71 19.69
N PHE A 721 2.92 2.42 19.81
CA PHE A 721 4.24 1.91 19.45
C PHE A 721 4.56 2.15 17.97
N ASN A 722 5.80 2.52 17.66
CA ASN A 722 6.30 2.70 16.28
C ASN A 722 5.47 3.72 15.49
N ASN A 723 5.44 4.97 15.96
CA ASN A 723 4.82 6.09 15.28
C ASN A 723 5.85 7.23 15.12
N LYS A 724 5.40 8.44 14.75
CA LYS A 724 6.26 9.62 14.53
C LYS A 724 6.15 10.61 15.69
N LEU A 725 6.03 10.10 16.92
CA LEU A 725 5.87 10.94 18.10
C LEU A 725 7.23 11.52 18.54
N THR A 726 7.23 12.80 18.93
CA THR A 726 8.40 13.51 19.45
C THR A 726 8.13 14.01 20.88
N ASP A 727 9.03 14.81 21.43
CA ASP A 727 8.84 15.43 22.74
C ASP A 727 7.58 16.31 22.80
N ASP A 728 7.12 16.86 21.68
CA ASP A 728 5.94 17.74 21.64
C ASP A 728 4.65 17.02 22.06
N CYS A 729 4.49 15.72 21.76
CA CYS A 729 3.30 14.98 22.21
C CYS A 729 3.21 14.87 23.74
N THR A 730 4.33 14.93 24.46
CA THR A 730 4.37 14.68 25.90
C THR A 730 3.61 15.74 26.68
N ARG A 731 3.58 16.99 26.21
CA ARG A 731 2.78 18.09 26.78
C ARG A 731 1.30 17.78 26.79
N HIS A 732 0.80 17.14 25.73
CA HIS A 732 -0.59 16.71 25.66
C HIS A 732 -0.84 15.51 26.58
N LEU A 733 0.08 14.55 26.62
CA LEU A 733 -0.04 13.39 27.51
C LEU A 733 -0.02 13.78 29.00
N VAL A 734 0.67 14.86 29.38
CA VAL A 734 0.59 15.44 30.73
C VAL A 734 -0.84 15.85 31.06
N THR A 735 -1.53 16.56 30.16
CA THR A 735 -2.94 16.93 30.33
C THR A 735 -3.83 15.70 30.50
N LEU A 736 -3.59 14.63 29.73
CA LEU A 736 -4.33 13.37 29.87
C LEU A 736 -4.14 12.74 31.25
N LEU A 737 -2.89 12.64 31.70
CA LEU A 737 -2.53 12.01 32.97
C LEU A 737 -3.02 12.79 34.19
N GLN A 738 -3.07 14.13 34.09
CA GLN A 738 -3.61 15.00 35.14
C GLN A 738 -5.14 14.98 35.19
N ALA A 739 -5.81 14.94 34.04
CA ALA A 739 -7.26 14.98 33.97
C ALA A 739 -7.93 13.64 34.32
N LYS A 740 -7.29 12.50 34.02
CA LYS A 740 -7.90 11.18 34.17
C LYS A 740 -7.44 10.45 35.43
N THR A 741 -8.41 10.11 36.28
CA THR A 741 -8.20 9.34 37.51
C THR A 741 -8.30 7.83 37.32
N ASN A 742 -8.67 7.36 36.12
CA ASN A 742 -8.85 5.95 35.78
C ASN A 742 -7.96 5.50 34.60
N PHE A 743 -6.96 6.28 34.21
CA PHE A 743 -6.07 5.92 33.10
C PHE A 743 -5.02 4.89 33.56
N ILE A 744 -5.01 3.72 32.92
CA ILE A 744 -4.34 2.50 33.40
C ILE A 744 -3.03 2.22 32.64
N SER A 745 -3.00 2.47 31.33
CA SER A 745 -1.88 2.04 30.48
C SER A 745 -1.49 3.07 29.44
N LEU A 746 -0.19 3.42 29.43
CA LEU A 746 0.43 4.28 28.43
C LEU A 746 1.64 3.57 27.82
N ARG A 747 1.60 3.33 26.51
CA ARG A 747 2.69 2.66 25.78
C ARG A 747 3.11 3.49 24.57
N LEU A 748 4.34 4.03 24.62
CA LEU A 748 4.91 4.95 23.62
C LEU A 748 6.23 4.42 23.04
N GLY A 749 6.47 3.10 23.08
CA GLY A 749 7.74 2.54 22.64
C GLY A 749 8.04 2.75 21.15
N ASN A 750 9.31 2.72 20.75
CA ASN A 750 9.79 2.99 19.39
C ASN A 750 9.23 4.30 18.81
N ASN A 751 9.45 5.41 19.49
CA ASN A 751 9.18 6.76 18.98
C ASN A 751 10.46 7.61 19.13
N ASN A 752 10.34 8.94 19.00
CA ASN A 752 11.45 9.88 19.10
C ASN A 752 11.38 10.72 20.39
N ILE A 753 10.97 10.12 21.51
CA ILE A 753 10.95 10.81 22.81
C ILE A 753 12.37 10.84 23.36
N THR A 754 12.87 12.02 23.70
CA THR A 754 14.20 12.24 24.26
C THR A 754 14.15 12.40 25.78
N SER A 755 15.30 12.69 26.40
CA SER A 755 15.35 13.06 27.82
C SER A 755 14.43 14.24 28.15
N GLN A 756 14.30 15.22 27.25
CA GLN A 756 13.48 16.40 27.47
C GLN A 756 11.98 16.06 27.50
N GLY A 757 11.52 15.20 26.58
CA GLY A 757 10.14 14.70 26.61
C GLY A 757 9.86 13.82 27.83
N ALA A 758 10.83 13.02 28.28
CA ALA A 758 10.71 12.23 29.50
C ALA A 758 10.59 13.10 30.75
N GLU A 759 11.37 14.17 30.85
CA GLU A 759 11.27 15.18 31.93
C GLU A 759 9.87 15.84 31.95
N GLN A 760 9.34 16.23 30.79
CA GLN A 760 7.98 16.78 30.68
C GLN A 760 6.92 15.76 31.08
N LEU A 761 7.01 14.51 30.58
CA LEU A 761 6.06 13.45 30.92
C LEU A 761 6.06 13.16 32.43
N ALA A 762 7.21 13.26 33.09
CA ALA A 762 7.34 13.09 34.54
C ALA A 762 6.46 14.07 35.34
N GLU A 763 6.25 15.30 34.85
CA GLU A 763 5.36 16.27 35.49
C GLU A 763 3.91 15.77 35.58
N GLY A 764 3.41 15.11 34.53
CA GLY A 764 2.07 14.53 34.52
C GLY A 764 1.99 13.25 35.37
N LEU A 765 3.03 12.42 35.33
CA LEU A 765 3.08 11.16 36.08
C LEU A 765 2.99 11.37 37.60
N ARG A 766 3.52 12.49 38.13
CA ARG A 766 3.41 12.85 39.56
C ARG A 766 1.96 12.94 40.07
N TYR A 767 1.02 13.26 39.20
CA TYR A 767 -0.40 13.39 39.55
C TYR A 767 -1.21 12.12 39.27
N SER A 768 -0.67 11.19 38.48
CA SER A 768 -1.38 9.97 38.11
C SER A 768 -1.40 8.98 39.27
N LYS A 769 -2.61 8.64 39.72
CA LYS A 769 -2.83 7.65 40.80
C LYS A 769 -3.30 6.29 40.29
N SER A 770 -3.55 6.16 38.99
CA SER A 770 -4.16 4.97 38.39
C SER A 770 -3.27 4.25 37.39
N LEU A 771 -2.17 4.87 36.95
CA LEU A 771 -1.32 4.29 35.91
C LEU A 771 -0.58 3.06 36.43
N GLN A 772 -0.86 1.91 35.82
CA GLN A 772 -0.28 0.62 36.18
C GLN A 772 0.83 0.19 35.21
N PHE A 773 0.68 0.52 33.92
CA PHE A 773 1.58 0.09 32.86
C PHE A 773 2.16 1.30 32.13
N LEU A 774 3.46 1.52 32.26
CA LEU A 774 4.19 2.55 31.51
C LEU A 774 5.27 1.93 30.64
N GLY A 775 5.18 2.11 29.33
CA GLY A 775 6.15 1.59 28.38
C GLY A 775 6.75 2.65 27.49
N LEU A 776 8.06 2.83 27.58
CA LEU A 776 8.82 3.83 26.82
C LEU A 776 10.01 3.21 26.07
N TRP A 777 9.99 1.90 25.82
CA TRP A 777 11.12 1.19 25.21
C TRP A 777 11.50 1.71 23.81
N GLY A 778 12.76 1.63 23.40
CA GLY A 778 13.20 2.05 22.05
C GLY A 778 13.04 3.55 21.79
N ASN A 779 13.26 4.39 22.79
CA ASN A 779 13.28 5.85 22.68
C ASN A 779 14.70 6.37 22.98
N LYS A 780 14.88 7.68 23.19
CA LYS A 780 16.18 8.33 23.44
C LYS A 780 16.22 8.99 24.82
N ILE A 781 15.70 8.30 25.84
CA ILE A 781 15.46 8.89 27.17
C ILE A 781 16.76 9.23 27.92
N GLY A 782 17.79 8.39 27.83
CA GLY A 782 19.07 8.59 28.52
C GLY A 782 18.97 8.69 30.05
N ASP A 783 20.07 9.07 30.71
CA ASP A 783 20.13 9.16 32.17
C ASP A 783 19.21 10.24 32.76
N LYS A 784 19.26 11.47 32.22
CA LYS A 784 18.46 12.59 32.73
C LYS A 784 16.95 12.31 32.70
N GLY A 785 16.48 11.74 31.59
CA GLY A 785 15.08 11.35 31.48
C GLY A 785 14.71 10.22 32.45
N ALA A 786 15.59 9.22 32.62
CA ALA A 786 15.38 8.14 33.59
C ALA A 786 15.33 8.66 35.04
N GLU A 787 16.20 9.61 35.40
CA GLU A 787 16.22 10.29 36.69
C GLU A 787 14.89 11.01 36.97
N ALA A 788 14.39 11.79 36.00
CA ALA A 788 13.13 12.51 36.14
C ALA A 788 11.93 11.57 36.27
N LEU A 789 11.87 10.52 35.45
CA LEU A 789 10.83 9.49 35.52
C LEU A 789 10.86 8.73 36.86
N ALA A 790 12.05 8.36 37.33
CA ALA A 790 12.22 7.71 38.63
C ALA A 790 11.74 8.60 39.78
N ASP A 791 12.10 9.88 39.77
CA ASP A 791 11.67 10.84 40.78
C ASP A 791 10.14 10.99 40.83
N ALA A 792 9.49 11.06 39.66
CA ALA A 792 8.04 11.17 39.56
C ALA A 792 7.29 9.91 40.03
N LEU A 793 7.85 8.73 39.76
CA LEU A 793 7.16 7.45 39.97
C LEU A 793 7.51 6.76 41.29
N LYS A 794 8.56 7.18 42.02
CA LYS A 794 9.02 6.52 43.27
C LYS A 794 7.96 6.40 44.38
N ASN A 795 6.91 7.22 44.34
CA ASN A 795 5.80 7.17 45.30
C ASN A 795 4.47 6.70 44.65
N SER A 796 4.54 6.10 43.46
CA SER A 796 3.36 5.53 42.83
C SER A 796 2.79 4.41 43.70
N THR A 797 1.47 4.33 43.74
CA THR A 797 0.71 3.30 44.47
C THR A 797 -0.07 2.39 43.53
N ALA A 798 0.12 2.56 42.22
CA ALA A 798 -0.56 1.79 41.18
C ALA A 798 0.39 1.16 40.17
N LEU A 799 1.59 1.70 39.96
CA LEU A 799 2.52 1.24 38.94
C LEU A 799 2.95 -0.20 39.23
N THR A 800 2.70 -1.12 38.29
CA THR A 800 3.09 -2.54 38.38
C THR A 800 4.16 -2.91 37.35
N TRP A 801 4.16 -2.25 36.20
CA TRP A 801 5.08 -2.54 35.10
C TRP A 801 5.67 -1.26 34.51
N PHE A 802 7.00 -1.21 34.43
CA PHE A 802 7.72 -0.10 33.82
C PHE A 802 8.84 -0.60 32.90
N SER A 803 8.88 -0.09 31.67
CA SER A 803 9.89 -0.48 30.69
C SER A 803 10.61 0.72 30.08
N LEU A 804 11.93 0.69 30.20
CA LEU A 804 12.91 1.58 29.57
C LEU A 804 13.90 0.80 28.68
N VAL A 805 13.55 -0.39 28.20
CA VAL A 805 14.38 -1.17 27.27
C VAL A 805 14.87 -0.31 26.10
N ASP A 806 16.12 -0.44 25.68
CA ASP A 806 16.67 0.28 24.50
C ASP A 806 16.47 1.80 24.57
N ASN A 807 17.03 2.47 25.60
CA ASN A 807 16.88 3.92 25.82
C ASN A 807 18.19 4.67 26.10
N GLY A 808 19.34 3.97 26.06
CA GLY A 808 20.64 4.57 26.38
C GLY A 808 20.79 4.98 27.85
N VAL A 809 20.10 4.32 28.78
CA VAL A 809 20.24 4.56 30.23
C VAL A 809 21.61 4.03 30.70
N GLY A 810 22.39 4.88 31.36
CA GLY A 810 23.69 4.58 31.95
C GLY A 810 23.63 4.34 33.45
N ASN A 811 24.77 4.50 34.14
CA ASN A 811 24.87 4.27 35.58
C ASN A 811 24.01 5.24 36.40
N SER A 812 24.02 6.53 36.05
CA SER A 812 23.31 7.56 36.82
C SER A 812 21.80 7.33 36.79
N GLY A 813 21.24 7.06 35.61
CA GLY A 813 19.83 6.71 35.45
C GLY A 813 19.48 5.40 36.16
N ALA A 814 20.34 4.39 36.10
CA ALA A 814 20.13 3.13 36.85
C ALA A 814 20.13 3.33 38.37
N CYS A 815 21.00 4.18 38.91
CA CYS A 815 21.00 4.51 40.34
C CYS A 815 19.75 5.29 40.76
N ALA A 816 19.23 6.18 39.92
CA ALA A 816 17.94 6.83 40.19
C ALA A 816 16.75 5.86 40.12
N LEU A 817 16.75 4.95 39.15
CA LEU A 817 15.76 3.86 39.07
C LEU A 817 15.82 2.94 40.29
N ALA A 818 17.01 2.74 40.88
CA ALA A 818 17.16 2.00 42.14
C ALA A 818 16.40 2.67 43.30
N GLU A 819 16.41 4.01 43.40
CA GLU A 819 15.60 4.73 44.39
C GLU A 819 14.09 4.59 44.13
N LEU A 820 13.66 4.50 42.87
CA LEU A 820 12.29 4.14 42.52
C LEU A 820 11.94 2.73 42.97
N VAL A 821 12.79 1.74 42.69
CA VAL A 821 12.59 0.34 43.13
C VAL A 821 12.51 0.28 44.65
N LYS A 822 13.36 1.01 45.37
CA LYS A 822 13.38 1.01 46.83
C LYS A 822 12.08 1.53 47.46
N ARG A 823 11.40 2.50 46.82
CA ARG A 823 10.23 3.19 47.38
C ARG A 823 8.88 2.72 46.82
N CYS A 824 8.84 2.29 45.56
CA CYS A 824 7.62 1.86 44.90
C CYS A 824 7.31 0.39 45.25
N THR A 825 6.37 0.16 46.15
CA THR A 825 6.01 -1.17 46.66
C THR A 825 4.96 -1.90 45.82
N THR A 826 4.48 -1.29 44.74
CA THR A 826 3.54 -1.93 43.79
C THR A 826 4.21 -2.42 42.52
N LEU A 827 5.43 -1.94 42.23
CA LEU A 827 6.17 -2.31 41.04
C LEU A 827 6.59 -3.78 41.13
N THR A 828 6.16 -4.58 40.15
CA THR A 828 6.49 -6.01 40.06
C THR A 828 7.51 -6.29 38.97
N GLU A 829 7.54 -5.47 37.90
CA GLU A 829 8.40 -5.70 36.73
C GLU A 829 9.05 -4.39 36.27
N LEU A 830 10.39 -4.41 36.16
CA LEU A 830 11.19 -3.31 35.62
C LEU A 830 12.07 -3.82 34.47
N TRP A 831 11.87 -3.32 33.26
CA TRP A 831 12.61 -3.79 32.08
C TRP A 831 13.62 -2.74 31.60
N LEU A 832 14.91 -3.09 31.63
CA LEU A 832 16.08 -2.26 31.34
C LEU A 832 17.05 -2.89 30.32
N ASN A 833 16.71 -4.01 29.70
CA ASN A 833 17.48 -4.62 28.60
C ASN A 833 17.95 -3.59 27.55
N GLN A 834 19.08 -3.87 26.89
CA GLN A 834 19.60 -3.04 25.79
C GLN A 834 19.88 -1.58 26.20
N ASN A 835 20.30 -1.35 27.45
CA ASN A 835 20.79 -0.06 27.93
C ASN A 835 22.31 -0.09 28.17
N CYS A 836 22.88 1.06 28.54
CA CYS A 836 24.31 1.26 28.77
C CYS A 836 24.69 1.15 30.27
N ILE A 837 24.00 0.29 31.03
CA ILE A 837 24.18 0.16 32.48
C ILE A 837 25.46 -0.62 32.78
N GLY A 838 26.42 0.05 33.41
CA GLY A 838 27.66 -0.53 33.88
C GLY A 838 27.57 -1.08 35.31
N ARG A 839 28.71 -1.53 35.83
CA ARG A 839 28.80 -2.19 37.14
C ARG A 839 28.21 -1.35 38.29
N GLU A 840 28.49 -0.06 38.32
CA GLU A 840 27.99 0.86 39.36
C GLU A 840 26.46 0.93 39.38
N GLY A 841 25.82 1.06 38.21
CA GLY A 841 24.36 1.07 38.10
C GLY A 841 23.73 -0.25 38.57
N VAL A 842 24.36 -1.38 38.24
CA VAL A 842 23.93 -2.71 38.72
C VAL A 842 24.06 -2.83 40.24
N GLU A 843 25.16 -2.33 40.82
CA GLU A 843 25.36 -2.33 42.27
C GLU A 843 24.28 -1.51 42.99
N CYS A 844 23.91 -0.33 42.46
CA CYS A 844 22.78 0.47 42.95
C CYS A 844 21.47 -0.35 42.95
N LEU A 845 21.13 -0.99 41.83
CA LEU A 845 19.91 -1.80 41.70
C LEU A 845 19.90 -2.97 42.69
N ILE A 846 21.02 -3.70 42.85
CA ILE A 846 21.13 -4.80 43.82
C ILE A 846 20.85 -4.32 45.25
N GLN A 847 21.36 -3.14 45.65
CA GLN A 847 21.09 -2.61 46.98
C GLN A 847 19.61 -2.25 47.17
N ALA A 848 18.96 -1.68 46.16
CA ALA A 848 17.52 -1.41 46.21
C ALA A 848 16.69 -2.69 46.30
N LEU A 849 17.06 -3.73 45.54
CA LEU A 849 16.38 -5.03 45.53
C LEU A 849 16.43 -5.75 46.88
N LYS A 850 17.49 -5.57 47.67
CA LYS A 850 17.55 -6.11 49.05
C LYS A 850 16.49 -5.51 49.96
N ALA A 851 16.06 -4.27 49.69
CA ALA A 851 15.07 -3.55 50.49
C ALA A 851 13.64 -3.69 49.95
N ASN A 852 13.47 -4.05 48.67
CA ASN A 852 12.17 -4.19 48.03
C ASN A 852 11.70 -5.66 48.03
N THR A 853 10.45 -5.90 48.46
CA THR A 853 9.85 -7.25 48.49
C THR A 853 8.73 -7.46 47.47
N SER A 854 8.40 -6.43 46.67
CA SER A 854 7.29 -6.46 45.71
C SER A 854 7.73 -6.82 44.29
N ILE A 855 8.95 -6.42 43.92
CA ILE A 855 9.50 -6.61 42.58
C ILE A 855 9.84 -8.08 42.37
N LYS A 856 9.40 -8.60 41.23
CA LYS A 856 9.56 -10.01 40.85
C LYS A 856 10.65 -10.15 39.80
N GLU A 857 10.72 -9.22 38.86
CA GLU A 857 11.62 -9.30 37.72
C GLU A 857 12.26 -7.95 37.42
N VAL A 858 13.58 -7.96 37.23
CA VAL A 858 14.36 -6.86 36.63
C VAL A 858 15.12 -7.45 35.46
N TRP A 859 14.86 -6.94 34.26
CA TRP A 859 15.43 -7.46 33.02
C TRP A 859 16.51 -6.55 32.47
#